data_AF-I1LT87-F1
#
_entry.id   AF-I1LT87-F1
#
_cell.length_a   1.000
_cell.length_b   1.000
_cell.length_c   1.000
_cell.angle_alpha   90.00
_cell.angle_beta   90.00
_cell.angle_gamma   90.00
#
_symmetry.space_group_name_H-M   'P 1'
#
loop_
_entity.id
_entity.type
_entity.pdbx_description
1 polymer ?
#
loop_
_entity_poly.entity_id
_entity_poly.type
_entity_poly.pdbx_seq_one_letter_code
_entity_poly.pdbx_strand_id
1 'polypeptide(L)'
;MSWMSVDEFLVQCKKSGDAAYASLRSLLDRLDNPETRSQARIFLSHLQKRFPTKDSCDQCFQTYHFRIEDVSLGQYEGHHGRNKLTMMVIPSIFLPEDWSFTFYEGINRHPDSIFKERTVAELGCGNGWISIAIAEKWLPSKVYGLDINPRAVKVSWINLYLNALDENGQLIYDEEKKTLLDRVEFHESDLLSYCREKDIQLERIVGCIPQILNPNPDAMSKMITENASEEFLHSLSNYCSLQGFVEDQFGLGLIARAVEEGIAVIKPTGIMIFNMGGRPGQGVCKRLFERRGFRITKLWQTKIIQAGDTDIAALVEIEKNSPHRFEFFMGLSGDQPICARTAWAYGKSGGSITHALSVYSCQLRHPNQVKVIFDFLKHGFQEISSSLDLSFEDDSVADEKIPFLAYLASRLKNNSDFPYEPPAGSKHFRNLIAGFLKTYHHIPLTSDNVVIFPSRTAAIENALRLFSPRLAVVDEHLTRHLPRQWLTSSALESVGTIDSLDDAMMVIEAPRQSDLMVELIKKLKPKVVVTGIAHFEAVTSSAFVHLLDATRDIGSRLFLDISDHFELSSLPGSNGVLKYLSGTRLPSHAAIICGLVKNKVYPDLEVAFVISEEESLFNALSKTVELLEDNTALISQYYYGCIFHELLAFQLAGRHAPAKRNCENVKSVGMIGFARSASSVLNTAELSIDGVENESLIHMDVDQIFLPVPSPVKAAIFESFARQNMSESETDVTASIKGFVKSNYGFPTDSSTEFIYADNSKALFNKLVLCCIKEGGTLCFPAGSNGNYVSSARFLKADIVTVPTNVNVGFKFTEKTLTGVLGTVKNPWVYISGPTVNPTGLIYSNNEMVEILSTCARFGARVIIDTASSGLEFDCEGWGGWDIEGCLSKLNSSIKPSFCVTLLGGLSLKMLNGVLRFGFLILNQPVLVDTFYSYPGLSKPHTTVRYATKKLLELKEQKPSNLSDAIVEQTQILKTRSRCLKEVLEKSGWDVLESCAGVSVVAKPSAYLNKTIKLKISPEGERSHGNATKEIKLDDSNIRTVILKATGLCINSGSWTGIPGYCRFSIALEENDFKKALDCIIKFKEVALG
;
A
#
# COMPACT_ATOMS: atom_id res chain seq x y z
N MET A 1 -53.77 36.36 -26.86
CA MET A 1 -54.81 36.11 -25.83
C MET A 1 -54.40 36.85 -24.58
N SER A 2 -55.30 37.62 -23.95
CA SER A 2 -55.04 38.16 -22.62
C SER A 2 -54.82 36.98 -21.68
N TRP A 3 -53.70 36.97 -20.97
CA TRP A 3 -53.50 36.00 -19.91
C TRP A 3 -54.46 36.30 -18.75
N MET A 4 -54.65 35.31 -17.87
CA MET A 4 -55.49 35.38 -16.68
C MET A 4 -55.24 36.67 -15.89
N SER A 5 -56.29 37.34 -15.42
CA SER A 5 -56.15 38.49 -14.52
C SER A 5 -55.60 38.07 -13.15
N VAL A 6 -55.05 39.01 -12.37
CA VAL A 6 -54.55 38.72 -11.01
C VAL A 6 -55.64 38.09 -10.14
N ASP A 7 -56.88 38.56 -10.25
CA ASP A 7 -58.00 38.02 -9.46
C ASP A 7 -58.37 36.60 -9.89
N GLU A 8 -58.43 36.32 -11.19
CA GLU A 8 -58.66 34.96 -11.70
C GLU A 8 -57.55 33.98 -11.27
N PHE A 9 -56.30 34.44 -11.26
CA PHE A 9 -55.15 33.67 -10.79
C PHE A 9 -55.27 33.32 -9.31
N LEU A 10 -55.57 34.31 -8.46
CA LEU A 10 -55.78 34.11 -7.04
C LEU A 10 -56.96 33.17 -6.74
N VAL A 11 -58.03 33.21 -7.56
CA VAL A 11 -59.15 32.26 -7.45
C VAL A 11 -58.72 30.83 -7.75
N GLN A 12 -57.81 30.60 -8.70
CA GLN A 12 -57.25 29.27 -8.94
C GLN A 12 -56.34 28.81 -7.80
N CYS A 13 -55.44 29.68 -7.33
CA CYS A 13 -54.52 29.37 -6.24
C CYS A 13 -55.25 29.03 -4.92
N LYS A 14 -56.37 29.68 -4.63
CA LYS A 14 -57.17 29.44 -3.41
C LYS A 14 -57.72 28.01 -3.31
N LYS A 15 -57.79 27.25 -4.41
CA LYS A 15 -58.41 25.92 -4.42
C LYS A 15 -57.62 24.88 -3.63
N SER A 16 -56.29 24.91 -3.74
CA SER A 16 -55.35 24.05 -3.02
C SER A 16 -53.91 24.49 -3.32
N GLY A 17 -52.96 24.03 -2.52
CA GLY A 17 -51.53 24.23 -2.80
C GLY A 17 -51.07 23.64 -4.14
N ASP A 18 -51.63 22.50 -4.55
CA ASP A 18 -51.37 21.93 -5.88
C ASP A 18 -51.94 22.79 -7.01
N ALA A 19 -53.12 23.39 -6.83
CA ALA A 19 -53.70 24.31 -7.82
C ALA A 19 -52.88 25.62 -7.92
N ALA A 20 -52.37 26.11 -6.78
CA ALA A 20 -51.45 27.24 -6.76
C ALA A 20 -50.15 26.90 -7.50
N TYR A 21 -49.54 25.75 -7.21
CA TYR A 21 -48.34 25.28 -7.90
C TYR A 21 -48.56 25.09 -9.41
N ALA A 22 -49.68 24.48 -9.84
CA ALA A 22 -50.01 24.33 -11.25
C ALA A 22 -50.17 25.70 -11.96
N SER A 23 -50.76 26.68 -11.28
CA SER A 23 -50.89 28.05 -11.78
C SER A 23 -49.53 28.74 -11.91
N LEU A 24 -48.64 28.54 -10.93
CA LEU A 24 -47.26 29.04 -10.95
C LEU A 24 -46.43 28.37 -12.04
N ARG A 25 -46.61 27.08 -12.29
CA ARG A 25 -45.96 26.36 -13.39
C ARG A 25 -46.39 26.91 -14.75
N SER A 26 -47.69 27.15 -14.94
CA SER A 26 -48.17 27.80 -16.17
C SER A 26 -47.61 29.21 -16.35
N LEU A 27 -47.42 29.95 -15.26
CA LEU A 27 -46.74 31.25 -15.28
C LEU A 27 -45.24 31.10 -15.63
N LEU A 28 -44.55 30.08 -15.12
CA LEU A 28 -43.16 29.78 -15.48
C LEU A 28 -43.01 29.48 -16.98
N ASP A 29 -43.89 28.67 -17.58
CA ASP A 29 -43.86 28.39 -19.02
C ASP A 29 -43.92 29.70 -19.86
N ARG A 30 -44.63 30.72 -19.35
CA ARG A 30 -44.70 32.04 -19.97
C ARG A 30 -43.47 32.90 -19.71
N LEU A 31 -42.80 32.74 -18.57
CA LEU A 31 -41.52 33.41 -18.29
C LEU A 31 -40.41 32.81 -19.16
N ASP A 32 -40.43 31.50 -19.38
CA ASP A 32 -39.45 30.81 -20.23
C ASP A 32 -39.54 31.24 -21.68
N ASN A 33 -40.76 31.37 -22.24
CA ASN A 33 -40.96 31.84 -23.60
C ASN A 33 -40.63 33.35 -23.76
N PRO A 34 -39.60 33.72 -24.56
CA PRO A 34 -39.21 35.12 -24.78
C PRO A 34 -40.34 36.04 -25.26
N GLU A 35 -41.31 35.52 -26.01
CA GLU A 35 -42.45 36.28 -26.53
C GLU A 35 -43.43 36.72 -25.43
N THR A 36 -43.54 35.93 -24.36
CA THR A 36 -44.48 36.18 -23.25
C THR A 36 -43.81 36.64 -21.96
N ARG A 37 -42.48 36.52 -21.87
CA ARG A 37 -41.67 36.78 -20.66
C ARG A 37 -41.95 38.14 -20.02
N SER A 38 -41.91 39.20 -20.80
CA SER A 38 -42.08 40.57 -20.29
C SER A 38 -43.45 40.79 -19.67
N GLN A 39 -44.51 40.29 -20.34
CA GLN A 39 -45.88 40.34 -19.84
C GLN A 39 -46.06 39.51 -18.56
N ALA A 40 -45.45 38.32 -18.50
CA ALA A 40 -45.47 37.45 -17.33
C ALA A 40 -44.76 38.09 -16.12
N ARG A 41 -43.65 38.80 -16.33
CA ARG A 41 -42.95 39.55 -15.28
C ARG A 41 -43.75 40.75 -14.78
N ILE A 42 -44.40 41.50 -15.67
CA ILE A 42 -45.29 42.62 -15.28
C ILE A 42 -46.43 42.11 -14.41
N PHE A 43 -47.02 40.96 -14.77
CA PHE A 43 -48.05 40.33 -13.95
C PHE A 43 -47.53 39.97 -12.54
N LEU A 44 -46.32 39.41 -12.41
CA LEU A 44 -45.70 39.15 -11.12
C LEU A 44 -45.53 40.43 -10.28
N SER A 45 -45.18 41.57 -10.90
CA SER A 45 -45.15 42.88 -10.23
C SER A 45 -46.53 43.28 -9.69
N HIS A 46 -47.58 43.09 -10.49
CA HIS A 46 -48.96 43.38 -10.06
C HIS A 46 -49.41 42.46 -8.93
N LEU A 47 -49.02 41.18 -8.99
CA LEU A 47 -49.30 40.19 -7.96
C LEU A 47 -48.61 40.55 -6.63
N GLN A 48 -47.34 40.95 -6.67
CA GLN A 48 -46.59 41.41 -5.49
C GLN A 48 -47.21 42.67 -4.87
N LYS A 49 -47.58 43.66 -5.70
CA LYS A 49 -48.22 44.92 -5.25
C LYS A 49 -49.57 44.72 -4.55
N ARG A 50 -50.22 43.56 -4.75
CA ARG A 50 -51.48 43.21 -4.08
C ARG A 50 -51.31 42.93 -2.58
N PHE A 51 -50.11 42.53 -2.16
CA PHE A 51 -49.77 42.14 -0.79
C PHE A 51 -48.54 42.92 -0.29
N PRO A 52 -48.65 44.23 -0.04
CA PRO A 52 -47.49 45.10 0.22
C PRO A 52 -46.92 45.03 1.65
N THR A 53 -47.65 44.44 2.59
CA THR A 53 -47.27 44.35 4.01
C THR A 53 -46.95 42.92 4.41
N LYS A 54 -46.13 42.74 5.45
CA LYS A 54 -45.80 41.41 5.98
C LYS A 54 -47.06 40.62 6.37
N ASP A 55 -47.99 41.25 7.07
CA ASP A 55 -49.27 40.63 7.46
C ASP A 55 -50.08 40.18 6.23
N SER A 56 -50.11 41.01 5.16
CA SER A 56 -50.79 40.62 3.92
C SER A 56 -50.06 39.49 3.16
N CYS A 57 -48.73 39.37 3.28
CA CYS A 57 -47.97 38.26 2.71
C CYS A 57 -48.21 36.97 3.48
N ASP A 58 -48.28 37.02 4.81
CA ASP A 58 -48.58 35.84 5.63
C ASP A 58 -50.03 35.38 5.41
N GLN A 59 -50.97 36.31 5.29
CA GLN A 59 -52.34 35.99 4.87
C GLN A 59 -52.40 35.40 3.45
N CYS A 60 -51.58 35.92 2.53
CA CYS A 60 -51.46 35.38 1.18
C CYS A 60 -50.95 33.94 1.19
N PHE A 61 -49.93 33.65 2.01
CA PHE A 61 -49.40 32.30 2.17
C PHE A 61 -50.45 31.32 2.68
N GLN A 62 -51.21 31.73 3.71
CA GLN A 62 -52.28 30.90 4.29
C GLN A 62 -53.47 30.69 3.35
N THR A 63 -53.82 31.70 2.53
CA THR A 63 -55.04 31.68 1.70
C THR A 63 -54.81 31.18 0.28
N TYR A 64 -53.65 31.49 -0.29
CA TYR A 64 -53.31 31.25 -1.71
C TYR A 64 -52.10 30.34 -1.89
N HIS A 65 -51.49 29.83 -0.80
CA HIS A 65 -50.40 28.86 -0.83
C HIS A 65 -49.12 29.35 -1.53
N PHE A 66 -48.89 30.65 -1.56
CA PHE A 66 -47.60 31.24 -1.92
C PHE A 66 -47.45 32.61 -1.26
N ARG A 67 -46.21 33.09 -1.16
CA ARG A 67 -45.91 34.49 -0.81
C ARG A 67 -44.75 35.00 -1.64
N ILE A 68 -44.70 36.32 -1.86
CA ILE A 68 -43.57 37.00 -2.48
C ILE A 68 -43.01 37.97 -1.43
N GLU A 69 -41.75 37.82 -1.07
CA GLU A 69 -41.08 38.64 -0.06
C GLU A 69 -39.68 39.06 -0.51
N ASP A 70 -39.15 40.11 0.10
CA ASP A 70 -37.80 40.59 -0.18
C ASP A 70 -36.81 40.03 0.86
N VAL A 71 -35.76 39.36 0.40
CA VAL A 71 -34.61 38.93 1.21
C VAL A 71 -33.54 40.02 1.16
N SER A 72 -33.17 40.56 2.32
CA SER A 72 -32.13 41.60 2.41
C SER A 72 -30.72 40.98 2.40
N LEU A 73 -29.83 41.48 1.54
CA LEU A 73 -28.46 40.97 1.40
C LEU A 73 -27.42 41.70 2.28
N GLY A 74 -27.83 42.75 3.02
CA GLY A 74 -26.96 43.59 3.84
C GLY A 74 -26.27 44.73 3.06
N GLN A 75 -25.87 45.79 3.76
CA GLN A 75 -25.17 46.95 3.18
C GLN A 75 -23.67 46.86 3.46
N TYR A 76 -22.85 46.92 2.41
CA TYR A 76 -21.43 47.28 2.51
C TYR A 76 -21.25 48.70 1.98
N GLU A 77 -20.52 49.55 2.72
CA GLU A 77 -20.12 50.87 2.22
C GLU A 77 -19.33 50.70 0.91
N GLY A 78 -19.84 51.27 -0.20
CA GLY A 78 -19.19 51.22 -1.52
C GLY A 78 -19.67 50.13 -2.47
N HIS A 79 -20.58 49.23 -2.09
CA HIS A 79 -21.18 48.27 -3.03
C HIS A 79 -22.34 48.91 -3.83
N HIS A 80 -22.22 48.94 -5.16
CA HIS A 80 -23.25 49.45 -6.09
C HIS A 80 -24.25 48.38 -6.55
N GLY A 81 -24.21 47.17 -5.98
CA GLY A 81 -25.10 46.06 -6.31
C GLY A 81 -26.49 46.16 -5.68
N ARG A 82 -27.36 45.21 -6.02
CA ARG A 82 -28.72 45.12 -5.49
C ARG A 82 -28.72 44.73 -4.01
N ASN A 83 -29.44 45.49 -3.18
CA ASN A 83 -29.47 45.27 -1.72
C ASN A 83 -30.51 44.23 -1.25
N LYS A 84 -31.38 43.78 -2.15
CA LYS A 84 -32.48 42.84 -1.83
C LYS A 84 -32.80 41.94 -3.02
N LEU A 85 -33.23 40.71 -2.76
CA LEU A 85 -33.77 39.79 -3.77
C LEU A 85 -35.26 39.58 -3.53
N THR A 86 -36.06 39.64 -4.58
CA THR A 86 -37.49 39.35 -4.50
C THR A 86 -37.71 37.86 -4.73
N MET A 87 -38.26 37.16 -3.74
CA MET A 87 -38.35 35.72 -3.68
C MET A 87 -39.80 35.26 -3.50
N MET A 88 -40.23 34.33 -4.33
CA MET A 88 -41.45 33.56 -4.15
C MET A 88 -41.17 32.31 -3.33
N VAL A 89 -42.09 32.00 -2.41
CA VAL A 89 -42.07 30.79 -1.59
C VAL A 89 -43.44 30.12 -1.59
N ILE A 90 -43.45 28.79 -1.53
CA ILE A 90 -44.65 27.93 -1.45
C ILE A 90 -44.51 26.95 -0.26
N PRO A 91 -45.60 26.37 0.27
CA PRO A 91 -45.58 25.48 1.44
C PRO A 91 -44.66 24.26 1.36
N SER A 92 -44.30 23.80 0.16
CA SER A 92 -43.46 22.62 -0.05
C SER A 92 -41.95 22.93 -0.08
N ILE A 93 -41.52 24.16 0.23
CA ILE A 93 -40.11 24.60 0.22
C ILE A 93 -39.81 25.37 1.51
N PHE A 94 -38.58 25.26 2.03
CA PHE A 94 -38.13 25.98 3.21
C PHE A 94 -38.06 27.50 3.01
N LEU A 95 -38.40 28.23 4.07
CA LEU A 95 -38.22 29.67 4.15
C LEU A 95 -36.72 29.99 4.34
N PRO A 96 -36.23 31.14 3.85
CA PRO A 96 -34.95 31.68 4.29
C PRO A 96 -34.98 31.95 5.80
N GLU A 97 -34.21 31.18 6.57
CA GLU A 97 -34.14 31.21 8.04
C GLU A 97 -32.68 31.24 8.50
N ASP A 98 -32.44 31.12 9.81
CA ASP A 98 -31.11 31.19 10.44
C ASP A 98 -30.06 30.30 9.75
N TRP A 99 -30.46 29.13 9.24
CA TRP A 99 -29.55 28.22 8.53
C TRP A 99 -28.96 28.85 7.27
N SER A 100 -29.82 29.37 6.39
CA SER A 100 -29.40 29.90 5.10
C SER A 100 -28.75 31.28 5.25
N PHE A 101 -29.18 32.10 6.21
CA PHE A 101 -28.51 33.36 6.55
C PHE A 101 -27.11 33.13 7.09
N THR A 102 -26.95 32.24 8.07
CA THR A 102 -25.62 31.87 8.60
C THR A 102 -24.71 31.38 7.49
N PHE A 103 -25.26 30.60 6.55
CA PHE A 103 -24.48 30.10 5.42
C PHE A 103 -23.98 31.23 4.52
N TYR A 104 -24.86 32.15 4.13
CA TYR A 104 -24.51 33.32 3.33
C TYR A 104 -23.51 34.25 4.04
N GLU A 105 -23.67 34.47 5.35
CA GLU A 105 -22.71 35.20 6.17
C GLU A 105 -21.32 34.54 6.19
N GLY A 106 -21.28 33.21 6.28
CA GLY A 106 -20.03 32.47 6.20
C GLY A 106 -19.37 32.57 4.82
N ILE A 107 -20.16 32.54 3.75
CA ILE A 107 -19.67 32.77 2.38
C ILE A 107 -19.06 34.18 2.25
N ASN A 108 -19.67 35.19 2.87
CA ASN A 108 -19.19 36.57 2.89
C ASN A 108 -17.82 36.77 3.59
N ARG A 109 -17.32 35.76 4.32
CA ARG A 109 -15.98 35.82 4.94
C ARG A 109 -14.84 35.62 3.94
N HIS A 110 -15.13 35.18 2.72
CA HIS A 110 -14.15 35.07 1.65
C HIS A 110 -13.92 36.40 0.92
N PRO A 111 -12.75 36.58 0.26
CA PRO A 111 -12.51 37.75 -0.59
C PRO A 111 -13.50 37.82 -1.76
N ASP A 112 -13.80 39.02 -2.27
CA ASP A 112 -14.77 39.24 -3.36
C ASP A 112 -14.42 38.49 -4.67
N SER A 113 -13.18 38.07 -4.87
CA SER A 113 -12.79 37.24 -6.01
C SER A 113 -13.21 35.76 -5.92
N ILE A 114 -13.87 35.34 -4.83
CA ILE A 114 -14.10 33.92 -4.52
C ILE A 114 -14.91 33.19 -5.60
N PHE A 115 -15.97 33.79 -6.15
CA PHE A 115 -16.77 33.18 -7.23
C PHE A 115 -16.59 33.84 -8.60
N LYS A 116 -15.88 34.96 -8.70
CA LYS A 116 -15.70 35.69 -9.96
C LYS A 116 -15.16 34.80 -11.08
N GLU A 117 -15.87 34.79 -12.20
CA GLU A 117 -15.58 33.98 -13.40
C GLU A 117 -15.50 32.46 -13.15
N ARG A 118 -15.99 31.96 -12.00
CA ARG A 118 -15.94 30.54 -11.65
C ARG A 118 -17.19 29.78 -12.06
N THR A 119 -17.03 28.48 -12.27
CA THR A 119 -18.15 27.53 -12.35
C THR A 119 -18.49 27.01 -10.95
N VAL A 120 -19.74 27.23 -10.52
CA VAL A 120 -20.22 26.98 -9.16
C VAL A 120 -21.39 25.98 -9.19
N ALA A 121 -21.46 25.08 -8.22
CA ALA A 121 -22.70 24.34 -7.93
C ALA A 121 -23.16 24.61 -6.50
N GLU A 122 -24.45 24.81 -6.31
CA GLU A 122 -25.12 24.85 -5.00
C GLU A 122 -25.89 23.54 -4.78
N LEU A 123 -25.61 22.85 -3.68
CA LEU A 123 -26.33 21.65 -3.24
C LEU A 123 -27.42 22.02 -2.23
N GLY A 124 -28.66 21.65 -2.55
CA GLY A 124 -29.83 22.01 -1.75
C GLY A 124 -30.20 23.48 -1.94
N CYS A 125 -30.40 23.90 -3.20
CA CYS A 125 -30.65 25.31 -3.49
C CYS A 125 -32.02 25.82 -3.01
N GLY A 126 -32.97 24.94 -2.70
CA GLY A 126 -34.30 25.30 -2.21
C GLY A 126 -35.03 26.21 -3.19
N ASN A 127 -35.34 27.44 -2.78
CA ASN A 127 -35.96 28.45 -3.66
C ASN A 127 -34.97 29.25 -4.51
N GLY A 128 -33.67 28.91 -4.48
CA GLY A 128 -32.62 29.44 -5.34
C GLY A 128 -32.01 30.77 -4.90
N TRP A 129 -32.37 31.30 -3.74
CA TRP A 129 -31.96 32.66 -3.34
C TRP A 129 -30.44 32.82 -3.17
N ILE A 130 -29.74 31.82 -2.64
CA ILE A 130 -28.28 31.86 -2.48
C ILE A 130 -27.59 31.79 -3.84
N SER A 131 -28.00 30.88 -4.73
CA SER A 131 -27.53 30.83 -6.13
C SER A 131 -27.64 32.20 -6.82
N ILE A 132 -28.78 32.87 -6.67
CA ILE A 132 -29.01 34.21 -7.23
C ILE A 132 -28.15 35.26 -6.54
N ALA A 133 -28.05 35.24 -5.21
CA ALA A 133 -27.21 36.16 -4.44
C ALA A 133 -25.73 36.00 -4.80
N ILE A 134 -25.28 34.77 -5.07
CA ILE A 134 -23.92 34.49 -5.51
C ILE A 134 -23.67 35.13 -6.87
N ALA A 135 -24.61 34.95 -7.79
CA ALA A 135 -24.51 35.46 -9.14
C ALA A 135 -24.51 37.00 -9.19
N GLU A 136 -25.42 37.63 -8.44
CA GLU A 136 -25.56 39.08 -8.33
C GLU A 136 -24.31 39.75 -7.75
N LYS A 137 -23.75 39.17 -6.68
CA LYS A 137 -22.66 39.81 -5.94
C LYS A 137 -21.28 39.56 -6.54
N TRP A 138 -20.98 38.33 -6.96
CA TRP A 138 -19.61 37.93 -7.28
C TRP A 138 -19.36 37.59 -8.75
N LEU A 139 -20.34 37.76 -9.64
CA LEU A 139 -20.17 37.61 -11.09
C LEU A 139 -19.49 36.28 -11.53
N PRO A 140 -20.00 35.10 -11.11
CA PRO A 140 -19.50 33.81 -11.56
C PRO A 140 -19.76 33.59 -13.05
N SER A 141 -18.97 32.69 -13.67
CA SER A 141 -19.23 32.29 -15.06
C SER A 141 -20.53 31.50 -15.17
N LYS A 142 -20.79 30.60 -14.20
CA LYS A 142 -22.02 29.82 -14.13
C LYS A 142 -22.29 29.34 -12.70
N VAL A 143 -23.55 29.30 -12.30
CA VAL A 143 -24.06 28.71 -11.06
C VAL A 143 -25.10 27.66 -11.42
N TYR A 144 -24.87 26.42 -10.98
CA TYR A 144 -25.85 25.33 -11.05
C TYR A 144 -26.50 25.17 -9.67
N GLY A 145 -27.74 25.63 -9.53
CA GLY A 145 -28.55 25.33 -8.34
C GLY A 145 -29.16 23.94 -8.47
N LEU A 146 -28.80 23.05 -7.55
CA LEU A 146 -29.18 21.64 -7.58
C LEU A 146 -30.07 21.32 -6.38
N ASP A 147 -31.23 20.74 -6.65
CA ASP A 147 -32.16 20.28 -5.61
C ASP A 147 -32.84 18.98 -6.04
N ILE A 148 -33.20 18.14 -5.07
CA ILE A 148 -33.92 16.88 -5.32
C ILE A 148 -35.44 17.11 -5.40
N ASN A 149 -35.94 18.21 -4.82
CA ASN A 149 -37.36 18.55 -4.86
C ASN A 149 -37.68 19.27 -6.19
N PRO A 150 -38.49 18.67 -7.08
CA PRO A 150 -38.77 19.26 -8.38
C PRO A 150 -39.57 20.57 -8.27
N ARG A 151 -40.40 20.75 -7.23
CA ARG A 151 -41.09 22.04 -6.99
C ARG A 151 -40.11 23.14 -6.61
N ALA A 152 -39.06 22.80 -5.86
CA ALA A 152 -38.00 23.73 -5.48
C ALA A 152 -37.25 24.26 -6.70
N VAL A 153 -36.92 23.38 -7.65
CA VAL A 153 -36.31 23.74 -8.93
C VAL A 153 -37.20 24.69 -9.75
N LYS A 154 -38.49 24.39 -9.90
CA LYS A 154 -39.42 25.26 -10.66
C LYS A 154 -39.60 26.64 -10.01
N VAL A 155 -39.74 26.69 -8.68
CA VAL A 155 -39.82 27.96 -7.96
C VAL A 155 -38.52 28.75 -8.05
N SER A 156 -37.36 28.08 -8.02
CA SER A 156 -36.06 28.71 -8.24
C SER A 156 -35.96 29.38 -9.62
N TRP A 157 -36.50 28.77 -10.67
CA TRP A 157 -36.60 29.40 -11.99
C TRP A 157 -37.50 30.65 -11.98
N ILE A 158 -38.66 30.60 -11.32
CA ILE A 158 -39.53 31.79 -11.16
C ILE A 158 -38.77 32.91 -10.43
N ASN A 159 -38.04 32.56 -9.38
CA ASN A 159 -37.23 33.49 -8.60
C ASN A 159 -36.07 34.07 -9.40
N LEU A 160 -35.47 33.30 -10.30
CA LEU A 160 -34.48 33.80 -11.24
C LEU A 160 -35.08 34.88 -12.12
N TYR A 161 -36.26 34.66 -12.70
CA TYR A 161 -36.93 35.67 -13.53
C TYR A 161 -37.40 36.90 -12.75
N LEU A 162 -37.85 36.73 -11.50
CA LEU A 162 -38.20 37.86 -10.62
C LEU A 162 -37.04 38.83 -10.45
N ASN A 163 -35.81 38.32 -10.42
CA ASN A 163 -34.59 39.10 -10.20
C ASN A 163 -33.86 39.45 -11.51
N ALA A 164 -33.93 38.64 -12.57
CA ALA A 164 -33.28 38.92 -13.84
C ALA A 164 -33.97 40.01 -14.67
N LEU A 165 -35.22 40.32 -14.35
CA LEU A 165 -36.05 41.29 -15.06
C LEU A 165 -36.53 42.39 -14.12
N ASP A 166 -36.58 43.63 -14.61
CA ASP A 166 -37.18 44.75 -13.90
C ASP A 166 -38.73 44.64 -13.83
N GLU A 167 -39.38 45.60 -13.18
CA GLU A 167 -40.85 45.59 -13.06
C GLU A 167 -41.60 45.71 -14.40
N ASN A 168 -40.92 46.19 -15.45
CA ASN A 168 -41.44 46.36 -16.81
C ASN A 168 -41.13 45.14 -17.70
N GLY A 169 -40.47 44.11 -17.15
CA GLY A 169 -40.09 42.91 -17.91
C GLY A 169 -38.86 43.08 -18.79
N GLN A 170 -38.05 44.12 -18.57
CA GLN A 170 -36.78 44.31 -19.28
C GLN A 170 -35.64 43.60 -18.56
N LEU A 171 -34.67 43.07 -19.31
CA LEU A 171 -33.49 42.39 -18.76
C LEU A 171 -32.60 43.36 -17.99
N ILE A 172 -32.13 42.89 -16.83
CA ILE A 172 -31.16 43.59 -16.00
C ILE A 172 -29.77 43.07 -16.35
N TYR A 173 -28.88 43.99 -16.71
CA TYR A 173 -27.50 43.70 -17.08
C TYR A 173 -26.55 44.09 -15.96
N ASP A 174 -25.56 43.23 -15.71
CA ASP A 174 -24.41 43.54 -14.87
C ASP A 174 -23.33 44.32 -15.63
N GLU A 175 -22.23 44.62 -14.93
CA GLU A 175 -21.09 45.38 -15.47
C GLU A 175 -20.41 44.71 -16.67
N GLU A 176 -20.56 43.39 -16.85
CA GLU A 176 -20.03 42.62 -17.98
C GLU A 176 -21.05 42.48 -19.11
N LYS A 177 -22.19 43.19 -19.05
CA LYS A 177 -23.32 43.08 -19.98
C LYS A 177 -23.93 41.66 -20.04
N LYS A 178 -23.84 40.90 -18.95
CA LYS A 178 -24.55 39.63 -18.79
C LYS A 178 -25.74 39.83 -17.85
N THR A 179 -26.66 38.90 -17.88
CA THR A 179 -27.85 38.86 -17.03
C THR A 179 -27.76 37.68 -16.06
N LEU A 180 -28.59 37.68 -15.02
CA LEU A 180 -28.71 36.51 -14.14
C LEU A 180 -29.11 35.23 -14.90
N LEU A 181 -29.87 35.35 -16.01
CA LEU A 181 -30.24 34.21 -16.86
C LEU A 181 -29.03 33.62 -17.60
N ASP A 182 -28.00 34.42 -17.88
CA ASP A 182 -26.76 33.92 -18.47
C ASP A 182 -25.93 33.15 -17.42
N ARG A 183 -26.03 33.57 -16.16
CA ARG A 183 -25.17 33.07 -15.06
C ARG A 183 -25.76 31.92 -14.25
N VAL A 184 -27.08 31.77 -14.13
CA VAL A 184 -27.69 30.79 -13.21
C VAL A 184 -28.60 29.82 -13.95
N GLU A 185 -28.55 28.54 -13.57
CA GLU A 185 -29.51 27.52 -14.00
C GLU A 185 -29.88 26.62 -12.81
N PHE A 186 -31.11 26.09 -12.83
CA PHE A 186 -31.58 25.17 -11.80
C PHE A 186 -31.96 23.81 -12.41
N HIS A 187 -31.53 22.74 -11.76
CA HIS A 187 -31.73 21.36 -12.22
C HIS A 187 -32.14 20.45 -11.07
N GLU A 188 -33.02 19.49 -11.38
CA GLU A 188 -33.31 18.38 -10.47
C GLU A 188 -32.09 17.47 -10.41
N SER A 189 -31.57 17.20 -9.22
CA SER A 189 -30.36 16.40 -9.04
C SER A 189 -30.30 15.80 -7.64
N ASP A 190 -29.98 14.50 -7.57
CA ASP A 190 -29.48 13.90 -6.33
C ASP A 190 -28.01 14.33 -6.13
N LEU A 191 -27.79 15.30 -5.24
CA LEU A 191 -26.51 15.94 -5.01
C LEU A 191 -25.84 16.41 -6.32
N LEU A 192 -24.66 15.86 -6.66
CA LEU A 192 -23.86 16.26 -7.83
C LEU A 192 -24.09 15.37 -9.04
N SER A 193 -25.09 14.49 -9.02
CA SER A 193 -25.39 13.55 -10.12
C SER A 193 -25.52 14.27 -11.47
N TYR A 194 -26.25 15.40 -11.53
CA TYR A 194 -26.37 16.21 -12.74
C TYR A 194 -25.01 16.65 -13.32
N CYS A 195 -24.12 17.18 -12.45
CA CYS A 195 -22.78 17.62 -12.87
C CYS A 195 -21.92 16.43 -13.30
N ARG A 196 -22.03 15.29 -12.62
CA ARG A 196 -21.27 14.08 -12.92
C ARG A 196 -21.68 13.45 -14.24
N GLU A 197 -22.98 13.35 -14.50
CA GLU A 197 -23.54 12.76 -15.73
C GLU A 197 -23.22 13.61 -16.96
N LYS A 198 -23.11 14.93 -16.80
CA LYS A 198 -22.76 15.87 -17.86
C LYS A 198 -21.27 16.24 -17.92
N ASP A 199 -20.43 15.59 -17.12
CA ASP A 199 -18.99 15.86 -17.02
C ASP A 199 -18.64 17.35 -16.79
N ILE A 200 -19.40 18.00 -15.92
CA ILE A 200 -19.20 19.41 -15.55
C ILE A 200 -18.14 19.50 -14.46
N GLN A 201 -17.01 20.10 -14.79
CA GLN A 201 -15.93 20.37 -13.83
C GLN A 201 -16.19 21.68 -13.06
N LEU A 202 -16.23 21.59 -11.74
CA LEU A 202 -16.62 22.68 -10.83
C LEU A 202 -15.41 23.34 -10.19
N GLU A 203 -15.43 24.65 -9.99
CA GLU A 203 -14.40 25.37 -9.23
C GLU A 203 -14.86 25.68 -7.81
N ARG A 204 -16.18 25.74 -7.59
CA ARG A 204 -16.78 25.97 -6.28
C ARG A 204 -17.97 25.03 -6.11
N ILE A 205 -18.07 24.46 -4.92
CA ILE A 205 -19.26 23.71 -4.49
C ILE A 205 -19.70 24.35 -3.19
N VAL A 206 -20.93 24.80 -3.11
CA VAL A 206 -21.53 25.33 -1.88
C VAL A 206 -22.68 24.40 -1.51
N GLY A 207 -22.84 24.03 -0.24
CA GLY A 207 -23.89 23.11 0.17
C GLY A 207 -24.48 23.42 1.53
N CYS A 208 -25.79 23.57 1.57
CA CYS A 208 -26.59 23.56 2.79
C CYS A 208 -27.61 22.42 2.66
N ILE A 209 -27.16 21.20 2.99
CA ILE A 209 -27.96 19.99 2.81
C ILE A 209 -28.31 19.34 4.16
N PRO A 210 -29.33 18.47 4.19
CA PRO A 210 -29.89 17.94 5.43
C PRO A 210 -28.94 17.06 6.24
N GLN A 211 -29.12 17.09 7.58
CA GLN A 211 -28.28 16.37 8.55
C GLN A 211 -29.17 15.67 9.58
N ILE A 212 -29.54 14.42 9.32
CA ILE A 212 -30.67 13.76 9.99
C ILE A 212 -30.26 12.39 10.49
N LEU A 213 -30.56 12.13 11.76
CA LEU A 213 -30.33 10.83 12.35
C LEU A 213 -31.54 9.93 12.15
N ASN A 214 -31.25 8.67 11.79
CA ASN A 214 -32.24 7.61 11.56
C ASN A 214 -33.33 7.97 10.53
N PRO A 215 -32.95 8.12 9.25
CA PRO A 215 -33.93 8.36 8.20
C PRO A 215 -34.99 7.27 8.10
N ASN A 216 -36.20 7.66 7.69
CA ASN A 216 -37.24 6.70 7.30
C ASN A 216 -36.84 6.00 5.99
N PRO A 217 -36.56 4.67 5.97
CA PRO A 217 -36.17 3.96 4.75
C PRO A 217 -37.26 4.00 3.66
N ASP A 218 -38.53 4.05 4.07
CA ASP A 218 -39.68 4.02 3.16
C ASP A 218 -39.92 5.36 2.43
N ALA A 219 -39.23 6.44 2.82
CA ALA A 219 -39.36 7.74 2.16
C ALA A 219 -38.78 7.73 0.73
N MET A 220 -37.78 6.88 0.43
CA MET A 220 -37.08 6.85 -0.86
C MET A 220 -37.56 5.76 -1.84
N SER A 221 -38.25 4.71 -1.39
CA SER A 221 -38.73 3.65 -2.29
C SER A 221 -39.82 4.13 -3.27
N LYS A 222 -40.33 5.36 -3.08
CA LYS A 222 -41.34 5.99 -3.92
C LYS A 222 -40.68 6.86 -4.98
N MET A 223 -41.10 6.70 -6.23
CA MET A 223 -40.74 7.59 -7.33
C MET A 223 -41.07 9.04 -6.94
N ILE A 224 -40.05 9.90 -6.82
CA ILE A 224 -40.25 11.32 -6.50
C ILE A 224 -40.89 11.95 -7.73
N THR A 225 -42.10 12.48 -7.56
CA THR A 225 -42.82 13.17 -8.64
C THR A 225 -43.36 14.48 -8.11
N GLU A 226 -43.52 15.47 -8.99
CA GLU A 226 -44.14 16.76 -8.66
C GLU A 226 -45.56 16.62 -8.07
N ASN A 227 -46.21 15.49 -8.32
CA ASN A 227 -47.57 15.15 -7.86
C ASN A 227 -47.61 14.54 -6.44
N ALA A 228 -46.47 14.42 -5.76
CA ALA A 228 -46.46 13.98 -4.37
C ALA A 228 -47.07 15.03 -3.42
N SER A 229 -47.51 14.61 -2.24
CA SER A 229 -48.15 15.51 -1.27
C SER A 229 -47.19 16.62 -0.81
N GLU A 230 -47.73 17.79 -0.45
CA GLU A 230 -46.93 18.91 0.04
C GLU A 230 -46.09 18.54 1.26
N GLU A 231 -46.64 17.77 2.20
CA GLU A 231 -45.92 17.26 3.37
C GLU A 231 -44.77 16.31 2.97
N PHE A 232 -44.96 15.47 1.95
CA PHE A 232 -43.90 14.58 1.48
C PHE A 232 -42.78 15.37 0.79
N LEU A 233 -43.12 16.31 -0.09
CA LEU A 233 -42.12 17.18 -0.75
C LEU A 233 -41.42 18.10 0.24
N HIS A 234 -42.13 18.63 1.25
CA HIS A 234 -41.52 19.37 2.34
C HIS A 234 -40.59 18.46 3.15
N SER A 235 -40.96 17.21 3.42
CA SER A 235 -40.09 16.25 4.12
C SER A 235 -38.91 15.73 3.28
N LEU A 236 -38.85 16.01 1.96
CA LEU A 236 -37.60 15.84 1.19
C LEU A 236 -36.52 16.80 1.67
N SER A 237 -36.81 17.88 2.37
CA SER A 237 -35.79 18.62 3.13
C SER A 237 -35.18 17.83 4.28
N ASN A 238 -35.88 16.78 4.70
CA ASN A 238 -35.46 15.84 5.71
C ASN A 238 -35.11 14.47 5.07
N TYR A 239 -34.70 14.47 3.80
CA TYR A 239 -34.26 13.25 3.14
C TYR A 239 -32.93 12.75 3.74
N CYS A 240 -32.92 11.47 4.07
CA CYS A 240 -31.72 10.66 4.09
C CYS A 240 -32.20 9.20 3.91
N SER A 241 -31.37 8.31 3.40
CA SER A 241 -31.37 6.89 3.76
C SER A 241 -30.02 6.60 4.37
N LEU A 242 -29.80 5.42 4.95
CA LEU A 242 -28.42 4.99 5.23
C LEU A 242 -27.63 5.06 3.92
N GLN A 243 -26.54 5.81 3.92
CA GLN A 243 -25.66 6.01 2.75
C GLN A 243 -24.56 4.94 2.68
N GLY A 244 -24.36 4.17 3.75
CA GLY A 244 -23.29 3.19 3.89
C GLY A 244 -22.00 3.75 4.48
N PHE A 245 -22.04 4.91 5.14
CA PHE A 245 -20.89 5.55 5.75
C PHE A 245 -20.91 5.45 7.28
N VAL A 246 -19.72 5.49 7.90
CA VAL A 246 -19.59 5.62 9.37
C VAL A 246 -20.30 6.88 9.88
N GLU A 247 -20.43 7.91 9.05
CA GLU A 247 -21.13 9.16 9.32
C GLU A 247 -22.65 9.03 9.46
N ASP A 248 -23.25 7.95 8.94
CA ASP A 248 -24.71 7.74 9.00
C ASP A 248 -25.21 7.72 10.45
N GLN A 249 -24.41 7.17 11.37
CA GLN A 249 -24.74 7.12 12.81
C GLN A 249 -24.85 8.51 13.46
N PHE A 250 -24.33 9.55 12.80
CA PHE A 250 -24.36 10.94 13.25
C PHE A 250 -25.26 11.82 12.37
N GLY A 251 -25.94 11.23 11.38
CA GLY A 251 -26.76 11.95 10.41
C GLY A 251 -25.96 12.78 9.40
N LEU A 252 -24.68 12.45 9.19
CA LEU A 252 -23.79 13.15 8.27
C LEU A 252 -23.49 12.35 6.99
N GLY A 253 -24.15 11.21 6.77
CA GLY A 253 -23.90 10.34 5.62
C GLY A 253 -24.10 11.04 4.27
N LEU A 254 -25.12 11.90 4.18
CA LEU A 254 -25.38 12.68 2.97
C LEU A 254 -24.25 13.68 2.66
N ILE A 255 -23.71 14.35 3.70
CA ILE A 255 -22.55 15.23 3.57
C ILE A 255 -21.33 14.44 3.13
N ALA A 256 -21.09 13.26 3.72
CA ALA A 256 -20.02 12.36 3.32
C ALA A 256 -20.10 11.98 1.83
N ARG A 257 -21.29 11.59 1.34
CA ARG A 257 -21.53 11.32 -0.09
C ARG A 257 -21.27 12.55 -0.96
N ALA A 258 -21.80 13.71 -0.56
CA ALA A 258 -21.60 14.97 -1.29
C ALA A 258 -20.12 15.37 -1.40
N VAL A 259 -19.34 15.12 -0.35
CA VAL A 259 -17.89 15.36 -0.35
C VAL A 259 -17.19 14.43 -1.34
N GLU A 260 -17.48 13.13 -1.32
CA GLU A 260 -16.85 12.17 -2.23
C GLU A 260 -17.23 12.39 -3.70
N GLU A 261 -18.50 12.68 -3.99
CA GLU A 261 -18.93 13.12 -5.31
C GLU A 261 -18.26 14.43 -5.73
N GLY A 262 -18.07 15.33 -4.76
CA GLY A 262 -17.33 16.58 -4.92
C GLY A 262 -15.90 16.36 -5.39
N ILE A 263 -15.18 15.40 -4.80
CA ILE A 263 -13.81 15.04 -5.21
C ILE A 263 -13.76 14.67 -6.70
N ALA A 264 -14.78 13.98 -7.21
CA ALA A 264 -14.82 13.55 -8.61
C ALA A 264 -14.90 14.74 -9.59
N VAL A 265 -15.66 15.79 -9.26
CA VAL A 265 -15.98 16.90 -10.20
C VAL A 265 -15.26 18.22 -9.89
N ILE A 266 -14.73 18.42 -8.68
CA ILE A 266 -14.07 19.67 -8.30
C ILE A 266 -12.72 19.79 -9.00
N LYS A 267 -12.37 20.93 -9.58
CA LYS A 267 -11.04 21.21 -10.13
C LYS A 267 -9.99 21.22 -8.99
N PRO A 268 -8.70 20.99 -9.29
CA PRO A 268 -7.65 20.91 -8.25
C PRO A 268 -7.56 22.12 -7.31
N THR A 269 -7.78 23.33 -7.81
CA THR A 269 -7.77 24.57 -7.00
C THR A 269 -9.17 24.94 -6.48
N GLY A 270 -10.12 24.01 -6.53
CA GLY A 270 -11.49 24.25 -6.14
C GLY A 270 -11.68 24.28 -4.62
N ILE A 271 -12.81 24.86 -4.21
CA ILE A 271 -13.16 25.04 -2.80
C ILE A 271 -14.58 24.53 -2.60
N MET A 272 -14.78 23.73 -1.57
CA MET A 272 -16.11 23.33 -1.12
C MET A 272 -16.47 24.11 0.15
N ILE A 273 -17.68 24.67 0.21
CA ILE A 273 -18.16 25.42 1.37
C ILE A 273 -19.43 24.76 1.88
N PHE A 274 -19.42 24.29 3.13
CA PHE A 274 -20.55 23.59 3.71
C PHE A 274 -21.04 24.26 4.99
N ASN A 275 -22.37 24.30 5.13
CA ASN A 275 -23.03 24.67 6.37
C ASN A 275 -23.26 23.41 7.24
N MET A 276 -22.66 23.38 8.43
CA MET A 276 -22.57 22.19 9.28
C MET A 276 -23.26 22.43 10.62
N GLY A 277 -24.26 21.60 10.93
CA GLY A 277 -24.88 21.55 12.25
C GLY A 277 -23.92 20.97 13.28
N GLY A 278 -23.89 21.59 14.45
CA GLY A 278 -22.96 21.28 15.54
C GLY A 278 -23.40 20.11 16.42
N ARG A 279 -24.60 19.55 16.23
CA ARG A 279 -25.13 18.46 17.08
C ARG A 279 -24.15 17.27 17.19
N PRO A 280 -23.54 16.75 16.11
CA PRO A 280 -22.56 15.66 16.19
C PRO A 280 -21.24 16.01 16.90
N GLY A 281 -21.02 17.29 17.21
CA GLY A 281 -19.80 17.79 17.80
C GLY A 281 -18.72 18.15 16.77
N GLN A 282 -17.91 19.16 17.13
CA GLN A 282 -16.98 19.78 16.18
C GLN A 282 -15.92 18.80 15.66
N GLY A 283 -15.45 17.89 16.51
CA GLY A 283 -14.45 16.87 16.13
C GLY A 283 -14.98 15.93 15.05
N VAL A 284 -16.24 15.48 15.16
CA VAL A 284 -16.87 14.60 14.17
C VAL A 284 -17.05 15.35 12.84
N CYS A 285 -17.57 16.57 12.88
CA CYS A 285 -17.79 17.38 11.68
C CYS A 285 -16.49 17.70 10.93
N LYS A 286 -15.38 17.98 11.65
CA LYS A 286 -14.08 18.18 11.00
C LYS A 286 -13.53 16.89 10.42
N ARG A 287 -13.55 15.81 11.21
CA ARG A 287 -13.01 14.51 10.79
C ARG A 287 -13.66 13.97 9.52
N LEU A 288 -14.94 14.30 9.27
CA LEU A 288 -15.66 13.98 8.04
C LEU A 288 -14.89 14.36 6.77
N PHE A 289 -14.36 15.59 6.72
CA PHE A 289 -13.64 16.08 5.55
C PHE A 289 -12.14 15.75 5.64
N GLU A 290 -11.54 15.89 6.82
CA GLU A 290 -10.10 15.63 7.02
C GLU A 290 -9.71 14.22 6.58
N ARG A 291 -10.50 13.19 6.94
CA ARG A 291 -10.19 11.81 6.55
C ARG A 291 -10.29 11.57 5.03
N ARG A 292 -11.00 12.43 4.32
CA ARG A 292 -11.15 12.43 2.84
C ARG A 292 -10.10 13.31 2.16
N GLY A 293 -9.11 13.79 2.91
CA GLY A 293 -7.98 14.55 2.39
C GLY A 293 -8.22 16.04 2.27
N PHE A 294 -9.18 16.61 3.02
CA PHE A 294 -9.40 18.06 3.02
C PHE A 294 -8.66 18.78 4.14
N ARG A 295 -8.18 20.00 3.87
CA ARG A 295 -7.94 21.04 4.87
C ARG A 295 -9.22 21.82 5.10
N ILE A 296 -9.55 22.07 6.36
CA ILE A 296 -10.78 22.75 6.75
C ILE A 296 -10.45 24.04 7.48
N THR A 297 -11.11 25.11 7.08
CA THR A 297 -11.15 26.38 7.82
C THR A 297 -12.57 26.66 8.27
N LYS A 298 -12.78 26.85 9.57
CA LYS A 298 -14.06 27.32 10.09
C LYS A 298 -14.15 28.83 9.87
N LEU A 299 -14.96 29.26 8.91
CA LEU A 299 -15.12 30.67 8.52
C LEU A 299 -15.98 31.45 9.50
N TRP A 300 -17.06 30.81 9.95
CA TRP A 300 -18.09 31.40 10.78
C TRP A 300 -18.74 30.33 11.65
N GLN A 301 -19.23 30.75 12.81
CA GLN A 301 -20.07 29.92 13.66
C GLN A 301 -21.02 30.81 14.45
N THR A 302 -22.28 30.39 14.52
CA THR A 302 -23.28 30.95 15.43
C THR A 302 -23.96 29.83 16.22
N LYS A 303 -24.87 30.18 17.13
CA LYS A 303 -25.75 29.22 17.82
C LYS A 303 -27.19 29.53 17.40
N ILE A 304 -27.95 28.50 17.11
CA ILE A 304 -29.35 28.61 16.70
C ILE A 304 -30.25 27.81 17.64
N ILE A 305 -31.50 28.23 17.77
CA ILE A 305 -32.48 27.54 18.60
C ILE A 305 -32.78 26.17 17.96
N GLN A 306 -32.79 25.13 18.80
CA GLN A 306 -33.21 23.80 18.36
C GLN A 306 -34.67 23.86 17.91
N ALA A 307 -34.92 23.55 16.64
CA ALA A 307 -36.27 23.52 16.09
C ALA A 307 -37.12 22.49 16.84
N GLY A 308 -38.33 22.89 17.24
CA GLY A 308 -39.20 22.10 18.13
C GLY A 308 -39.85 20.89 17.47
N ASP A 309 -39.84 20.84 16.14
CA ASP A 309 -40.29 19.73 15.29
C ASP A 309 -39.25 18.60 15.15
N THR A 310 -38.00 18.86 15.53
CA THR A 310 -36.90 17.90 15.42
C THR A 310 -36.77 17.09 16.70
N ASP A 311 -37.13 15.81 16.66
CA ASP A 311 -37.00 14.92 17.81
C ASP A 311 -35.53 14.58 18.10
N ILE A 312 -35.05 14.96 19.30
CA ILE A 312 -33.71 14.63 19.78
C ILE A 312 -33.67 13.36 20.64
N ALA A 313 -34.80 12.68 20.88
CA ALA A 313 -34.84 11.44 21.66
C ALA A 313 -33.98 10.33 21.04
N ALA A 314 -33.91 10.25 19.71
CA ALA A 314 -33.04 9.32 19.00
C ALA A 314 -31.55 9.50 19.38
N LEU A 315 -31.12 10.74 19.65
CA LEU A 315 -29.75 11.04 20.08
C LEU A 315 -29.48 10.53 21.50
N VAL A 316 -30.47 10.62 22.38
CA VAL A 316 -30.38 10.13 23.77
C VAL A 316 -30.18 8.62 23.79
N GLU A 317 -30.87 7.88 22.91
CA GLU A 317 -30.70 6.42 22.77
C GLU A 317 -29.32 6.05 22.19
N ILE A 318 -28.76 6.85 21.28
CA ILE A 318 -27.38 6.65 20.81
C ILE A 318 -26.39 6.87 21.96
N GLU A 319 -26.50 7.95 22.75
CA GLU A 319 -25.62 8.21 23.92
C GLU A 319 -25.73 7.15 25.02
N LYS A 320 -26.81 6.35 25.03
CA LYS A 320 -26.97 5.25 25.99
C LYS A 320 -26.10 4.04 25.63
N ASN A 321 -25.89 3.82 24.34
CA ASN A 321 -25.19 2.65 23.80
C ASN A 321 -23.81 2.99 23.18
N SER A 322 -23.43 4.26 23.18
CA SER A 322 -22.18 4.78 22.61
C SER A 322 -21.47 5.72 23.59
N PRO A 323 -20.12 5.73 23.63
CA PRO A 323 -19.36 6.71 24.42
C PRO A 323 -19.41 8.13 23.84
N HIS A 324 -19.93 8.29 22.61
CA HIS A 324 -20.04 9.60 21.96
C HIS A 324 -21.02 10.53 22.71
N ARG A 325 -20.70 11.83 22.75
CA ARG A 325 -21.56 12.87 23.31
C ARG A 325 -21.90 13.89 22.24
N PHE A 326 -23.19 14.11 22.01
CA PHE A 326 -23.65 15.19 21.14
C PHE A 326 -23.45 16.54 21.84
N GLU A 327 -23.33 17.61 21.05
CA GLU A 327 -23.08 18.96 21.54
C GLU A 327 -24.33 19.84 21.41
N PHE A 328 -24.93 20.18 22.56
CA PHE A 328 -25.99 21.17 22.71
C PHE A 328 -25.57 22.26 23.70
N PHE A 329 -26.29 23.36 23.76
CA PHE A 329 -26.06 24.43 24.73
C PHE A 329 -27.37 24.87 25.39
N MET A 330 -27.29 25.32 26.65
CA MET A 330 -28.43 25.93 27.33
C MET A 330 -28.58 27.38 26.87
N GLY A 331 -29.57 27.66 26.01
CA GLY A 331 -29.79 28.97 25.42
C GLY A 331 -28.66 29.43 24.48
N LEU A 332 -28.79 30.65 23.95
CA LEU A 332 -27.82 31.21 22.99
C LEU A 332 -26.51 31.64 23.67
N SER A 333 -26.54 31.98 24.96
CA SER A 333 -25.38 32.43 25.73
C SER A 333 -24.63 31.29 26.43
N GLY A 334 -25.11 30.04 26.36
CA GLY A 334 -24.46 28.91 27.02
C GLY A 334 -23.17 28.52 26.30
N ASP A 335 -22.01 28.61 26.96
CA ASP A 335 -20.71 28.32 26.32
C ASP A 335 -20.21 26.89 26.57
N GLN A 336 -20.74 26.22 27.58
CA GLN A 336 -20.40 24.83 27.86
C GLN A 336 -21.33 23.88 27.09
N PRO A 337 -20.79 22.93 26.32
CA PRO A 337 -21.61 21.92 25.66
C PRO A 337 -22.21 20.95 26.69
N ILE A 338 -23.48 20.59 26.50
CA ILE A 338 -24.21 19.57 27.24
C ILE A 338 -24.59 18.41 26.29
N CYS A 339 -24.68 17.20 26.85
CA CYS A 339 -25.04 16.00 26.09
C CYS A 339 -26.53 15.99 25.70
N ALA A 340 -26.90 15.16 24.71
CA ALA A 340 -28.28 15.02 24.25
C ALA A 340 -29.25 14.67 25.39
N ARG A 341 -28.85 13.80 26.33
CA ARG A 341 -29.70 13.44 27.49
C ARG A 341 -30.05 14.65 28.36
N THR A 342 -29.06 15.49 28.65
CA THR A 342 -29.25 16.70 29.48
C THR A 342 -30.08 17.72 28.71
N ALA A 343 -29.77 17.91 27.42
CA ALA A 343 -30.53 18.77 26.54
C ALA A 343 -32.01 18.35 26.50
N TRP A 344 -32.30 17.07 26.24
CA TRP A 344 -33.67 16.54 26.18
C TRP A 344 -34.43 16.75 27.49
N ALA A 345 -33.81 16.44 28.64
CA ALA A 345 -34.43 16.66 29.94
C ALA A 345 -34.69 18.16 30.22
N TYR A 346 -33.74 19.03 29.84
CA TYR A 346 -33.86 20.47 29.99
C TYR A 346 -34.97 21.05 29.09
N GLY A 347 -35.04 20.64 27.83
CA GLY A 347 -36.08 21.04 26.88
C GLY A 347 -37.49 20.59 27.28
N LYS A 348 -37.64 19.34 27.74
CA LYS A 348 -38.91 18.84 28.29
C LYS A 348 -39.36 19.61 29.53
N SER A 349 -38.43 20.19 30.27
CA SER A 349 -38.70 21.03 31.44
C SER A 349 -38.98 22.50 31.08
N GLY A 350 -39.09 22.84 29.78
CA GLY A 350 -39.33 24.21 29.29
C GLY A 350 -38.06 25.04 29.06
N GLY A 351 -36.87 24.46 29.20
CA GLY A 351 -35.60 25.12 28.92
C GLY A 351 -35.35 25.29 27.42
N SER A 352 -34.72 26.40 27.02
CA SER A 352 -34.34 26.63 25.62
C SER A 352 -33.02 25.93 25.30
N ILE A 353 -33.01 25.05 24.30
CA ILE A 353 -31.82 24.34 23.83
C ILE A 353 -31.35 24.99 22.52
N THR A 354 -30.04 25.16 22.37
CA THR A 354 -29.43 25.59 21.11
C THR A 354 -28.36 24.60 20.67
N HIS A 355 -27.98 24.67 19.41
CA HIS A 355 -26.80 23.98 18.88
C HIS A 355 -26.01 24.94 17.99
N ALA A 356 -24.72 24.66 17.80
CA ALA A 356 -23.88 25.48 16.93
C ALA A 356 -24.24 25.23 15.45
N LEU A 357 -24.05 26.24 14.61
CA LEU A 357 -24.08 26.13 13.16
C LEU A 357 -22.79 26.75 12.62
N SER A 358 -21.98 25.98 11.90
CA SER A 358 -20.65 26.37 11.44
C SER A 358 -20.55 26.34 9.92
N VAL A 359 -19.90 27.35 9.34
CA VAL A 359 -19.58 27.36 7.91
C VAL A 359 -18.13 26.97 7.71
N TYR A 360 -17.91 25.88 6.98
CA TYR A 360 -16.59 25.32 6.70
C TYR A 360 -16.18 25.59 5.26
N SER A 361 -14.95 26.06 5.09
CA SER A 361 -14.25 26.11 3.80
C SER A 361 -13.29 24.93 3.72
N CYS A 362 -13.45 24.10 2.71
CA CYS A 362 -12.75 22.83 2.54
C CYS A 362 -11.97 22.83 1.22
N GLN A 363 -10.67 22.56 1.31
CA GLN A 363 -9.78 22.45 0.15
C GLN A 363 -9.08 21.10 0.15
N LEU A 364 -8.98 20.46 -1.00
CA LEU A 364 -8.25 19.20 -1.13
C LEU A 364 -6.75 19.41 -0.89
N ARG A 365 -6.16 18.59 -0.02
CA ARG A 365 -4.72 18.34 0.04
C ARG A 365 -4.33 17.59 -1.23
N HIS A 366 -3.20 17.92 -1.85
CA HIS A 366 -2.66 17.19 -3.01
C HIS A 366 -3.75 16.73 -4.00
N PRO A 367 -4.51 17.66 -4.59
CA PRO A 367 -5.80 17.38 -5.20
C PRO A 367 -5.75 16.30 -6.30
N ASN A 368 -4.68 16.26 -7.09
CA ASN A 368 -4.53 15.27 -8.13
C ASN A 368 -4.34 13.86 -7.54
N GLN A 369 -3.53 13.75 -6.48
CA GLN A 369 -3.24 12.50 -5.78
C GLN A 369 -4.49 11.99 -5.04
N VAL A 370 -5.22 12.86 -4.33
CA VAL A 370 -6.46 12.46 -3.67
C VAL A 370 -7.50 11.98 -4.68
N LYS A 371 -7.64 12.67 -5.83
CA LYS A 371 -8.51 12.21 -6.91
C LYS A 371 -8.14 10.81 -7.41
N VAL A 372 -6.86 10.52 -7.59
CA VAL A 372 -6.38 9.18 -8.00
C VAL A 372 -6.75 8.11 -6.97
N ILE A 373 -6.63 8.42 -5.68
CA ILE A 373 -7.02 7.51 -4.58
C ILE A 373 -8.52 7.20 -4.65
N PHE A 374 -9.38 8.23 -4.74
CA PHE A 374 -10.83 8.02 -4.80
C PHE A 374 -11.28 7.35 -6.11
N ASP A 375 -10.60 7.64 -7.22
CA ASP A 375 -10.83 6.94 -8.48
C ASP A 375 -10.51 5.44 -8.36
N PHE A 376 -9.41 5.06 -7.71
CA PHE A 376 -9.12 3.66 -7.41
C PHE A 376 -10.21 3.02 -6.55
N LEU A 377 -10.63 3.67 -5.46
CA LEU A 377 -11.66 3.14 -4.55
C LEU A 377 -13.00 2.88 -5.25
N LYS A 378 -13.38 3.75 -6.19
CA LYS A 378 -14.61 3.62 -6.96
C LYS A 378 -14.62 2.39 -7.90
N HIS A 379 -13.45 1.95 -8.37
CA HIS A 379 -13.33 0.84 -9.32
C HIS A 379 -13.14 -0.52 -8.61
N GLY A 380 -14.13 -0.92 -7.80
CA GLY A 380 -14.19 -2.27 -7.19
C GLY A 380 -13.62 -2.39 -5.78
N PHE A 381 -13.32 -1.28 -5.10
CA PHE A 381 -12.69 -1.24 -3.78
C PHE A 381 -13.46 -0.40 -2.76
N GLN A 382 -14.77 -0.23 -2.96
CA GLN A 382 -15.61 0.65 -2.14
C GLN A 382 -15.65 0.23 -0.66
N GLU A 383 -15.50 -1.06 -0.35
CA GLU A 383 -15.43 -1.56 1.03
C GLU A 383 -14.27 -0.90 1.82
N ILE A 384 -13.18 -0.56 1.13
CA ILE A 384 -11.98 0.07 1.74
C ILE A 384 -12.22 1.55 2.02
N SER A 385 -13.17 2.22 1.35
CA SER A 385 -13.40 3.66 1.53
C SER A 385 -13.72 4.00 2.99
N SER A 386 -14.39 3.10 3.69
CA SER A 386 -14.68 3.19 5.13
C SER A 386 -13.44 3.23 6.02
N SER A 387 -12.33 2.61 5.57
CA SER A 387 -11.06 2.52 6.27
C SER A 387 -10.02 3.55 5.82
N LEU A 388 -10.32 4.34 4.79
CA LEU A 388 -9.45 5.43 4.34
C LEU A 388 -9.43 6.54 5.40
N ASP A 389 -8.24 6.83 5.94
CA ASP A 389 -8.03 7.97 6.83
C ASP A 389 -6.85 8.83 6.34
N LEU A 390 -7.18 9.94 5.69
CA LEU A 390 -6.23 10.97 5.24
C LEU A 390 -6.19 12.19 6.18
N SER A 391 -6.59 12.04 7.45
CA SER A 391 -6.42 13.09 8.46
C SER A 391 -4.99 13.08 9.00
N PHE A 392 -4.34 14.23 9.10
CA PHE A 392 -2.95 14.33 9.54
C PHE A 392 -2.77 15.52 10.47
N GLU A 393 -2.08 15.31 11.58
CA GLU A 393 -1.66 16.38 12.49
C GLU A 393 -0.44 17.13 11.95
N ASP A 394 0.51 16.42 11.34
CA ASP A 394 1.72 16.96 10.72
C ASP A 394 1.57 16.97 9.20
N ASP A 395 1.68 18.17 8.60
CA ASP A 395 1.61 18.34 7.15
C ASP A 395 2.73 17.58 6.41
N SER A 396 3.91 17.42 7.02
CA SER A 396 5.01 16.66 6.39
C SER A 396 4.67 15.17 6.23
N VAL A 397 3.88 14.60 7.14
CA VAL A 397 3.39 13.21 7.02
C VAL A 397 2.35 13.11 5.92
N ALA A 398 1.48 14.11 5.77
CA ALA A 398 0.50 14.18 4.68
C ALA A 398 1.19 14.28 3.31
N ASP A 399 2.25 15.10 3.24
CA ASP A 399 3.02 15.37 2.03
C ASP A 399 3.78 14.12 1.52
N GLU A 400 4.13 13.18 2.40
CA GLU A 400 4.71 11.90 1.99
C GLU A 400 3.66 10.80 1.76
N LYS A 401 2.67 10.67 2.65
CA LYS A 401 1.72 9.55 2.62
C LYS A 401 0.74 9.65 1.45
N ILE A 402 0.18 10.84 1.18
CA ILE A 402 -0.84 11.00 0.13
C ILE A 402 -0.28 10.66 -1.25
N PRO A 403 0.88 11.19 -1.67
CA PRO A 403 1.45 10.82 -2.96
C PRO A 403 1.81 9.34 -3.08
N PHE A 404 2.34 8.73 -2.00
CA PHE A 404 2.60 7.29 -2.01
C PHE A 404 1.31 6.47 -2.18
N LEU A 405 0.22 6.82 -1.49
CA LEU A 405 -1.07 6.14 -1.66
C LEU A 405 -1.60 6.30 -3.10
N ALA A 406 -1.45 7.47 -3.71
CA ALA A 406 -1.84 7.68 -5.11
C ALA A 406 -0.98 6.86 -6.08
N TYR A 407 0.34 6.77 -5.83
CA TYR A 407 1.25 5.91 -6.58
C TYR A 407 0.85 4.43 -6.45
N LEU A 408 0.60 3.96 -5.22
CA LEU A 408 0.20 2.60 -4.93
C LEU A 408 -1.14 2.25 -5.59
N ALA A 409 -2.14 3.13 -5.47
CA ALA A 409 -3.43 3.01 -6.14
C ALA A 409 -3.27 2.86 -7.65
N SER A 410 -2.46 3.72 -8.27
CA SER A 410 -2.18 3.66 -9.71
C SER A 410 -1.48 2.37 -10.11
N ARG A 411 -0.49 1.90 -9.32
CA ARG A 411 0.23 0.66 -9.58
C ARG A 411 -0.70 -0.55 -9.49
N LEU A 412 -1.56 -0.61 -8.47
CA LEU A 412 -2.53 -1.69 -8.27
C LEU A 412 -3.65 -1.68 -9.31
N LYS A 413 -4.07 -0.50 -9.79
CA LYS A 413 -5.07 -0.36 -10.84
C LYS A 413 -4.54 -0.80 -12.20
N ASN A 414 -3.38 -0.26 -12.60
CA ASN A 414 -2.91 -0.34 -13.98
C ASN A 414 -2.15 -1.62 -14.30
N ASN A 415 -1.59 -2.31 -13.31
CA ASN A 415 -0.84 -3.54 -13.54
C ASN A 415 -1.66 -4.76 -13.11
N SER A 416 -1.67 -5.78 -13.98
CA SER A 416 -2.12 -7.11 -13.62
C SER A 416 -1.23 -7.71 -12.54
N ASP A 417 0.08 -7.54 -12.67
CA ASP A 417 1.12 -8.28 -11.97
C ASP A 417 2.28 -7.37 -11.51
N PHE A 418 3.22 -7.95 -10.76
CA PHE A 418 4.43 -7.28 -10.30
C PHE A 418 5.64 -7.90 -10.98
N PRO A 419 6.56 -7.09 -11.53
CA PRO A 419 7.68 -7.61 -12.30
C PRO A 419 8.70 -8.30 -11.40
N TYR A 420 9.51 -9.17 -12.01
CA TYR A 420 10.71 -9.69 -11.38
C TYR A 420 11.69 -8.55 -11.05
N GLU A 421 12.31 -8.65 -9.88
CA GLU A 421 13.40 -7.78 -9.45
C GLU A 421 14.55 -8.62 -8.90
N PRO A 422 15.81 -8.26 -9.20
CA PRO A 422 16.97 -9.06 -8.84
C PRO A 422 17.27 -9.00 -7.34
N PRO A 423 18.03 -9.98 -6.80
CA PRO A 423 18.50 -10.01 -5.40
C PRO A 423 19.11 -8.71 -4.89
N ALA A 424 19.87 -8.01 -5.74
CA ALA A 424 20.45 -6.70 -5.40
C ALA A 424 19.41 -5.61 -5.11
N GLY A 425 18.13 -5.84 -5.35
CA GLY A 425 17.04 -4.89 -5.28
C GLY A 425 16.66 -4.31 -6.65
N SER A 426 15.50 -3.66 -6.67
CA SER A 426 14.89 -3.16 -7.90
C SER A 426 15.85 -2.25 -8.66
N LYS A 427 16.03 -2.50 -9.96
CA LYS A 427 16.92 -1.65 -10.78
C LYS A 427 16.44 -0.21 -10.78
N HIS A 428 15.11 0.00 -10.81
CA HIS A 428 14.52 1.32 -10.72
C HIS A 428 14.85 1.99 -9.38
N PHE A 429 14.66 1.28 -8.26
CA PHE A 429 14.94 1.83 -6.93
C PHE A 429 16.43 2.16 -6.73
N ARG A 430 17.33 1.28 -7.18
CA ARG A 430 18.77 1.53 -7.15
C ARG A 430 19.17 2.74 -8.01
N ASN A 431 18.55 2.90 -9.18
CA ASN A 431 18.75 4.08 -10.03
C ASN A 431 18.26 5.37 -9.37
N LEU A 432 17.17 5.32 -8.60
CA LEU A 432 16.69 6.46 -7.83
C LEU A 432 17.67 6.85 -6.71
N ILE A 433 18.18 5.88 -5.94
CA ILE A 433 19.21 6.13 -4.92
C ILE A 433 20.48 6.73 -5.56
N ALA A 434 20.99 6.10 -6.61
CA ALA A 434 22.16 6.60 -7.33
C ALA A 434 21.91 8.00 -7.93
N GLY A 435 20.72 8.23 -8.49
CA GLY A 435 20.27 9.51 -9.01
C GLY A 435 20.21 10.61 -7.94
N PHE A 436 19.73 10.28 -6.75
CA PHE A 436 19.69 11.19 -5.60
C PHE A 436 21.11 11.57 -5.15
N LEU A 437 21.98 10.59 -4.93
CA LEU A 437 23.37 10.83 -4.55
C LEU A 437 24.13 11.65 -5.61
N LYS A 438 23.84 11.41 -6.89
CA LYS A 438 24.40 12.18 -8.01
C LYS A 438 23.89 13.62 -8.05
N THR A 439 22.61 13.84 -7.82
CA THR A 439 21.97 15.15 -7.98
C THR A 439 22.21 16.06 -6.78
N TYR A 440 22.04 15.54 -5.57
CA TYR A 440 22.11 16.31 -4.32
C TYR A 440 23.51 16.34 -3.70
N HIS A 441 24.30 15.29 -3.90
CA HIS A 441 25.62 15.16 -3.29
C HIS A 441 26.76 15.07 -4.30
N HIS A 442 26.48 15.21 -5.60
CA HIS A 442 27.48 15.18 -6.69
C HIS A 442 28.32 13.88 -6.73
N ILE A 443 27.75 12.75 -6.29
CA ILE A 443 28.43 11.45 -6.30
C ILE A 443 28.00 10.68 -7.55
N PRO A 444 28.88 10.45 -8.55
CA PRO A 444 28.51 9.85 -9.83
C PRO A 444 28.43 8.32 -9.74
N LEU A 445 27.50 7.80 -8.95
CA LEU A 445 27.22 6.36 -8.83
C LEU A 445 26.21 5.89 -9.88
N THR A 446 26.17 4.58 -10.11
CA THR A 446 25.13 3.88 -10.88
C THR A 446 24.41 2.84 -10.02
N SER A 447 23.41 2.14 -10.60
CA SER A 447 22.76 1.00 -9.94
C SER A 447 23.74 -0.11 -9.53
N ASP A 448 24.89 -0.20 -10.20
CA ASP A 448 25.89 -1.25 -10.01
C ASP A 448 26.84 -0.94 -8.85
N ASN A 449 26.55 0.15 -8.11
CA ASN A 449 27.24 0.48 -6.88
C ASN A 449 26.34 0.33 -5.64
N VAL A 450 25.06 0.00 -5.81
CA VAL A 450 24.06 0.03 -4.73
C VAL A 450 23.44 -1.35 -4.58
N VAL A 451 23.53 -1.96 -3.40
CA VAL A 451 22.85 -3.24 -3.07
C VAL A 451 21.81 -2.99 -1.99
N ILE A 452 20.58 -3.46 -2.19
CA ILE A 452 19.47 -3.27 -1.25
C ILE A 452 19.38 -4.44 -0.27
N PHE A 453 19.14 -4.11 1.01
CA PHE A 453 18.94 -5.05 2.11
C PHE A 453 17.63 -4.72 2.83
N PRO A 454 16.98 -5.70 3.49
CA PRO A 454 15.75 -5.46 4.24
C PRO A 454 15.97 -4.58 5.48
N SER A 455 17.15 -4.60 6.08
CA SER A 455 17.50 -3.74 7.20
C SER A 455 19.00 -3.51 7.30
N ARG A 456 19.42 -2.49 8.04
CA ARG A 456 20.83 -2.24 8.39
C ARG A 456 21.43 -3.44 9.12
N THR A 457 20.64 -4.06 10.01
CA THR A 457 21.03 -5.27 10.73
C THR A 457 21.38 -6.41 9.77
N ALA A 458 20.51 -6.67 8.78
CA ALA A 458 20.76 -7.70 7.76
C ALA A 458 22.03 -7.40 6.95
N ALA A 459 22.23 -6.13 6.54
CA ALA A 459 23.43 -5.72 5.83
C ALA A 459 24.73 -5.97 6.64
N ILE A 460 24.72 -5.64 7.93
CA ILE A 460 25.89 -5.82 8.81
C ILE A 460 26.17 -7.30 9.07
N GLU A 461 25.15 -8.10 9.43
CA GLU A 461 25.32 -9.53 9.66
C GLU A 461 25.84 -10.22 8.39
N ASN A 462 25.27 -9.90 7.24
CA ASN A 462 25.65 -10.49 5.96
C ASN A 462 27.08 -10.09 5.55
N ALA A 463 27.49 -8.84 5.78
CA ALA A 463 28.87 -8.42 5.58
C ALA A 463 29.84 -9.20 6.48
N LEU A 464 29.55 -9.32 7.78
CA LEU A 464 30.40 -10.07 8.71
C LEU A 464 30.49 -11.55 8.33
N ARG A 465 29.39 -12.18 7.90
CA ARG A 465 29.37 -13.57 7.42
C ARG A 465 30.17 -13.77 6.13
N LEU A 466 30.09 -12.82 5.20
CA LEU A 466 30.82 -12.86 3.93
C LEU A 466 32.34 -12.90 4.13
N PHE A 467 32.87 -12.11 5.07
CA PHE A 467 34.31 -12.09 5.38
C PHE A 467 34.72 -13.11 6.44
N SER A 468 33.82 -13.48 7.36
CA SER A 468 34.07 -14.37 8.50
C SER A 468 35.38 -14.03 9.25
N PRO A 469 35.60 -12.77 9.68
CA PRO A 469 36.85 -12.37 10.33
C PRO A 469 37.02 -13.06 11.69
N ARG A 470 38.27 -13.39 12.06
CA ARG A 470 38.56 -13.86 13.44
C ARG A 470 38.27 -12.78 14.48
N LEU A 471 38.57 -11.53 14.14
CA LEU A 471 38.31 -10.36 14.97
C LEU A 471 37.69 -9.25 14.13
N ALA A 472 36.51 -8.80 14.56
CA ALA A 472 35.85 -7.61 14.08
C ALA A 472 35.70 -6.61 15.23
N VAL A 473 35.78 -5.31 14.91
CA VAL A 473 35.43 -4.23 15.82
C VAL A 473 34.16 -3.58 15.31
N VAL A 474 33.14 -3.48 16.16
CA VAL A 474 31.82 -2.97 15.79
C VAL A 474 31.39 -1.88 16.77
N ASP A 475 30.86 -0.78 16.25
CA ASP A 475 30.21 0.27 17.05
C ASP A 475 29.14 -0.34 17.97
N GLU A 476 29.19 -0.02 19.28
CA GLU A 476 28.28 -0.54 20.32
C GLU A 476 26.80 -0.39 19.96
N HIS A 477 26.42 0.63 19.20
CA HIS A 477 25.03 0.84 18.80
C HIS A 477 24.57 -0.11 17.69
N LEU A 478 25.51 -0.77 17.00
CA LEU A 478 25.26 -1.65 15.88
C LEU A 478 25.34 -3.14 16.28
N THR A 479 25.73 -3.47 17.51
CA THR A 479 25.88 -4.87 17.96
C THR A 479 24.60 -5.50 18.50
N ARG A 480 23.57 -4.70 18.83
CA ARG A 480 22.33 -5.15 19.48
C ARG A 480 21.68 -6.39 18.86
N HIS A 481 21.74 -6.50 17.53
CA HIS A 481 21.07 -7.55 16.78
C HIS A 481 22.04 -8.63 16.24
N LEU A 482 23.32 -8.56 16.59
CA LEU A 482 24.29 -9.59 16.22
C LEU A 482 24.11 -10.85 17.08
N PRO A 483 24.49 -12.03 16.56
CA PRO A 483 24.59 -13.26 17.34
C PRO A 483 25.31 -13.06 18.67
N ARG A 484 24.65 -13.39 19.80
CA ARG A 484 25.21 -13.16 21.15
C ARG A 484 26.56 -13.82 21.38
N GLN A 485 26.77 -14.98 20.75
CA GLN A 485 28.03 -15.74 20.83
C GLN A 485 29.25 -14.98 20.28
N TRP A 486 29.04 -14.03 19.36
CA TRP A 486 30.12 -13.19 18.82
C TRP A 486 30.59 -12.14 19.84
N LEU A 487 29.74 -11.77 20.79
CA LEU A 487 29.99 -10.75 21.81
C LEU A 487 30.52 -11.33 23.13
N THR A 488 30.54 -12.65 23.29
CA THR A 488 31.02 -13.32 24.51
C THR A 488 32.48 -13.72 24.43
N SER A 489 33.26 -13.45 25.49
CA SER A 489 34.69 -13.81 25.63
C SER A 489 34.98 -15.31 25.60
N SER A 490 33.96 -16.15 25.81
CA SER A 490 34.09 -17.62 25.86
C SER A 490 34.64 -18.24 24.57
N ALA A 491 34.59 -17.55 23.43
CA ALA A 491 35.19 -18.01 22.17
C ALA A 491 36.73 -18.13 22.25
N LEU A 492 37.37 -17.44 23.21
CA LEU A 492 38.81 -17.51 23.42
C LEU A 492 39.22 -18.42 24.58
N GLU A 493 38.37 -18.65 25.60
CA GLU A 493 38.73 -19.38 26.83
C GLU A 493 38.54 -20.90 26.75
N SER A 494 37.73 -21.42 25.82
CA SER A 494 37.66 -22.87 25.55
C SER A 494 38.87 -23.33 24.72
N VAL A 495 40.06 -23.26 25.31
CA VAL A 495 41.37 -23.52 24.70
C VAL A 495 41.77 -24.98 24.88
N GLY A 496 41.79 -25.77 23.80
CA GLY A 496 42.33 -27.14 23.86
C GLY A 496 42.61 -27.85 22.53
N THR A 497 41.94 -27.54 21.42
CA THR A 497 42.10 -28.32 20.18
C THR A 497 42.26 -27.43 18.93
N ILE A 498 43.38 -27.62 18.24
CA ILE A 498 43.89 -26.77 17.15
C ILE A 498 43.06 -26.88 15.85
N ASP A 499 42.28 -27.95 15.67
CA ASP A 499 41.62 -28.23 14.38
C ASP A 499 40.19 -27.68 14.22
N SER A 500 39.57 -27.16 15.29
CA SER A 500 38.21 -26.57 15.24
C SER A 500 38.19 -25.03 15.21
N LEU A 501 39.33 -24.39 14.92
CA LEU A 501 39.58 -22.95 15.11
C LEU A 501 39.27 -22.03 13.91
N ASP A 502 38.88 -22.56 12.74
CA ASP A 502 38.63 -21.70 11.56
C ASP A 502 37.30 -20.91 11.62
N ASP A 503 36.46 -21.12 12.66
CA ASP A 503 35.08 -20.59 12.72
C ASP A 503 34.76 -19.65 13.89
N ALA A 504 35.68 -19.40 14.81
CA ALA A 504 35.45 -18.47 15.93
C ALA A 504 35.61 -17.02 15.48
N MET A 505 34.48 -16.33 15.26
CA MET A 505 34.43 -14.88 15.03
C MET A 505 34.16 -14.17 16.36
N MET A 506 35.05 -13.27 16.73
CA MET A 506 34.91 -12.39 17.90
C MET A 506 34.57 -10.98 17.43
N VAL A 507 33.54 -10.38 18.04
CA VAL A 507 33.16 -8.98 17.86
C VAL A 507 33.50 -8.24 19.15
N ILE A 508 34.34 -7.22 19.04
CA ILE A 508 34.61 -6.28 20.13
C ILE A 508 33.76 -5.04 19.91
N GLU A 509 32.96 -4.70 20.92
CA GLU A 509 32.21 -3.45 20.97
C GLU A 509 33.18 -2.28 21.14
N ALA A 510 32.96 -1.24 20.36
CA ALA A 510 33.78 -0.04 20.38
C ALA A 510 32.92 1.23 20.39
N PRO A 511 33.42 2.32 20.99
CA PRO A 511 32.74 3.60 20.95
C PRO A 511 32.71 4.15 19.53
N ARG A 512 31.62 4.85 19.21
CA ARG A 512 31.38 5.47 17.90
C ARG A 512 32.35 6.62 17.54
N GLN A 513 33.03 7.20 18.53
CA GLN A 513 33.94 8.34 18.32
C GLN A 513 35.17 7.93 17.51
N SER A 514 35.49 8.70 16.46
CA SER A 514 36.48 8.26 15.45
C SER A 514 37.90 8.12 16.00
N ASP A 515 38.35 8.98 16.91
CA ASP A 515 39.68 8.92 17.53
C ASP A 515 39.88 7.67 18.39
N LEU A 516 38.90 7.34 19.24
CA LEU A 516 38.89 6.13 20.06
C LEU A 516 38.81 4.87 19.18
N MET A 517 37.96 4.89 18.15
CA MET A 517 37.87 3.81 17.17
C MET A 517 39.21 3.60 16.45
N VAL A 518 39.87 4.66 16.00
CA VAL A 518 41.21 4.60 15.36
C VAL A 518 42.26 4.03 16.32
N GLU A 519 42.22 4.40 17.60
CA GLU A 519 43.12 3.83 18.60
C GLU A 519 42.92 2.31 18.74
N LEU A 520 41.67 1.86 18.86
CA LEU A 520 41.31 0.44 18.94
C LEU A 520 41.73 -0.32 17.67
N ILE A 521 41.49 0.26 16.49
CA ILE A 521 41.90 -0.33 15.20
C ILE A 521 43.42 -0.54 15.17
N LYS A 522 44.20 0.46 15.57
CA LYS A 522 45.68 0.38 15.57
C LYS A 522 46.21 -0.64 16.59
N LYS A 523 45.56 -0.75 17.75
CA LYS A 523 45.95 -1.66 18.85
C LYS A 523 45.54 -3.11 18.59
N LEU A 524 44.29 -3.32 18.21
CA LEU A 524 43.67 -4.65 18.07
C LEU A 524 43.89 -5.26 16.67
N LYS A 525 44.14 -4.42 15.66
CA LYS A 525 44.34 -4.81 14.26
C LYS A 525 43.24 -5.76 13.73
N PRO A 526 41.96 -5.37 13.82
CA PRO A 526 40.84 -6.18 13.34
C PRO A 526 40.92 -6.39 11.82
N LYS A 527 40.19 -7.39 11.32
CA LYS A 527 40.09 -7.64 9.88
C LYS A 527 38.89 -6.96 9.23
N VAL A 528 37.85 -6.70 10.02
CA VAL A 528 36.66 -5.95 9.59
C VAL A 528 36.32 -4.96 10.70
N VAL A 529 36.00 -3.74 10.31
CA VAL A 529 35.49 -2.69 11.19
C VAL A 529 34.12 -2.29 10.68
N VAL A 530 33.12 -2.24 11.57
CA VAL A 530 31.79 -1.72 11.27
C VAL A 530 31.50 -0.57 12.23
N THR A 531 31.36 0.66 11.75
CA THR A 531 31.19 1.81 12.65
C THR A 531 30.24 2.85 12.08
N GLY A 532 29.46 3.49 12.95
CA GLY A 532 28.84 4.76 12.66
C GLY A 532 29.84 5.93 12.75
N ILE A 533 29.33 7.14 12.61
CA ILE A 533 30.07 8.39 12.89
C ILE A 533 29.35 9.15 13.99
N ALA A 534 30.09 9.74 14.94
CA ALA A 534 29.49 10.57 15.97
C ALA A 534 28.86 11.84 15.37
N HIS A 535 27.75 12.33 15.95
CA HIS A 535 26.99 13.43 15.36
C HIS A 535 27.82 14.70 15.10
N PHE A 536 28.73 15.06 16.00
CA PHE A 536 29.61 16.21 15.84
C PHE A 536 30.73 16.01 14.80
N GLU A 537 31.05 14.76 14.45
CA GLU A 537 32.05 14.40 13.44
C GLU A 537 31.43 14.28 12.03
N ALA A 538 30.10 14.12 11.94
CA ALA A 538 29.39 13.81 10.71
C ALA A 538 29.39 14.94 9.66
N VAL A 539 29.73 16.17 10.02
CA VAL A 539 29.64 17.35 9.12
C VAL A 539 30.86 17.47 8.20
N THR A 540 32.03 17.00 8.64
CA THR A 540 33.32 17.12 7.94
C THR A 540 33.87 15.76 7.55
N SER A 541 34.70 15.68 6.51
CA SER A 541 35.28 14.41 6.05
C SER A 541 36.43 13.89 6.93
N SER A 542 36.96 14.70 7.87
CA SER A 542 38.20 14.41 8.60
C SER A 542 38.16 13.08 9.37
N ALA A 543 37.09 12.83 10.12
CA ALA A 543 36.90 11.59 10.87
C ALA A 543 36.85 10.37 9.95
N PHE A 544 36.13 10.49 8.82
CA PHE A 544 36.04 9.42 7.84
C PHE A 544 37.39 9.12 7.17
N VAL A 545 38.15 10.16 6.80
CA VAL A 545 39.50 10.00 6.25
C VAL A 545 40.43 9.32 7.25
N HIS A 546 40.42 9.72 8.53
CA HIS A 546 41.21 9.07 9.57
C HIS A 546 40.86 7.57 9.73
N LEU A 547 39.58 7.20 9.65
CA LEU A 547 39.15 5.80 9.68
C LEU A 547 39.61 5.03 8.44
N LEU A 548 39.50 5.64 7.25
CA LEU A 548 39.99 5.05 6.00
C LEU A 548 41.49 4.78 6.06
N ASP A 549 42.28 5.74 6.55
CA ASP A 549 43.73 5.62 6.68
C ASP A 549 44.11 4.53 7.69
N ALA A 550 43.52 4.56 8.90
CA ALA A 550 43.81 3.58 9.94
C ALA A 550 43.46 2.15 9.53
N THR A 551 42.34 1.94 8.81
CA THR A 551 41.95 0.63 8.30
C THR A 551 42.81 0.18 7.12
N ARG A 552 43.21 1.11 6.23
CA ARG A 552 44.12 0.83 5.10
C ARG A 552 45.49 0.38 5.59
N ASP A 553 46.04 1.06 6.60
CA ASP A 553 47.37 0.78 7.16
C ASP A 553 47.52 -0.64 7.70
N ILE A 554 46.43 -1.23 8.19
CA ILE A 554 46.41 -2.61 8.73
C ILE A 554 45.84 -3.65 7.76
N GLY A 555 45.27 -3.23 6.62
CA GLY A 555 44.57 -4.11 5.67
C GLY A 555 43.20 -4.60 6.17
N SER A 556 42.48 -3.79 6.95
CA SER A 556 41.12 -4.08 7.42
C SER A 556 40.08 -3.59 6.41
N ARG A 557 38.96 -4.31 6.28
CA ARG A 557 37.76 -3.77 5.62
C ARG A 557 37.02 -2.80 6.54
N LEU A 558 36.40 -1.78 5.97
CA LEU A 558 35.60 -0.78 6.68
C LEU A 558 34.17 -0.76 6.14
N PHE A 559 33.18 -0.97 7.02
CA PHE A 559 31.77 -0.73 6.74
C PHE A 559 31.30 0.46 7.57
N LEU A 560 30.99 1.56 6.91
CA LEU A 560 30.63 2.80 7.59
C LEU A 560 29.13 3.03 7.54
N ASP A 561 28.47 3.05 8.69
CA ASP A 561 27.04 3.33 8.79
C ASP A 561 26.77 4.85 8.84
N ILE A 562 26.00 5.35 7.87
CA ILE A 562 25.59 6.77 7.82
C ILE A 562 24.10 6.97 8.06
N SER A 563 23.37 5.91 8.46
CA SER A 563 21.91 5.91 8.63
C SER A 563 21.39 7.11 9.44
N ASP A 564 22.02 7.40 10.58
CA ASP A 564 21.61 8.49 11.48
C ASP A 564 21.81 9.89 10.86
N HIS A 565 22.68 10.00 9.84
CA HIS A 565 23.10 11.25 9.21
C HIS A 565 22.68 11.36 7.73
N PHE A 566 21.81 10.46 7.28
CA PHE A 566 21.20 10.53 5.97
C PHE A 566 19.82 11.21 6.07
N GLU A 567 19.52 12.09 5.13
CA GLU A 567 18.28 12.87 5.11
C GLU A 567 17.67 12.83 3.71
N LEU A 568 16.46 12.28 3.62
CA LEU A 568 15.63 12.37 2.41
C LEU A 568 14.94 13.73 2.40
N SER A 569 15.63 14.73 1.88
CA SER A 569 15.17 16.12 1.83
C SER A 569 15.58 16.78 0.53
N SER A 570 14.82 17.79 0.11
CA SER A 570 15.22 18.69 -0.99
C SER A 570 16.29 19.71 -0.57
N LEU A 571 16.53 19.83 0.74
CA LEU A 571 17.58 20.64 1.36
C LEU A 571 18.37 19.75 2.34
N PRO A 572 19.07 18.70 1.88
CA PRO A 572 19.75 17.77 2.77
C PRO A 572 20.90 18.47 3.51
N GLY A 573 21.08 18.13 4.79
CA GLY A 573 22.18 18.64 5.60
C GLY A 573 23.57 18.27 5.07
N SER A 574 24.60 18.91 5.64
CA SER A 574 25.99 18.59 5.33
C SER A 574 26.40 17.24 5.92
N ASN A 575 26.85 16.31 5.06
CA ASN A 575 27.41 15.03 5.47
C ASN A 575 28.86 14.90 4.95
N GLY A 576 29.82 14.74 5.85
CA GLY A 576 31.25 14.67 5.60
C GLY A 576 31.68 13.47 4.76
N VAL A 577 30.99 12.33 4.91
CA VAL A 577 31.22 11.12 4.11
C VAL A 577 30.78 11.38 2.67
N LEU A 578 29.60 11.95 2.47
CA LEU A 578 29.08 12.26 1.15
C LEU A 578 29.93 13.34 0.44
N LYS A 579 30.42 14.35 1.18
CA LYS A 579 31.40 15.34 0.69
C LYS A 579 32.73 14.72 0.28
N TYR A 580 33.19 13.69 1.01
CA TYR A 580 34.37 12.95 0.58
C TYR A 580 34.11 12.24 -0.75
N LEU A 581 32.97 11.54 -0.85
CA LEU A 581 32.60 10.76 -2.04
C LEU A 581 32.34 11.60 -3.30
N SER A 582 31.97 12.88 -3.14
CA SER A 582 31.84 13.80 -4.27
C SER A 582 33.18 14.15 -4.91
N GLY A 583 34.26 14.18 -4.13
CA GLY A 583 35.61 14.53 -4.58
C GLY A 583 36.54 13.33 -4.83
N THR A 584 36.31 12.21 -4.14
CA THR A 584 37.21 11.05 -4.13
C THR A 584 36.41 9.77 -4.28
N ARG A 585 36.95 8.80 -5.03
CA ARG A 585 36.34 7.47 -5.15
C ARG A 585 36.37 6.74 -3.81
N LEU A 586 35.32 6.00 -3.48
CA LEU A 586 35.32 5.12 -2.32
C LEU A 586 36.46 4.08 -2.46
N PRO A 587 37.41 3.99 -1.51
CA PRO A 587 38.48 3.00 -1.57
C PRO A 587 37.94 1.56 -1.58
N SER A 588 38.67 0.65 -2.22
CA SER A 588 38.23 -0.75 -2.39
C SER A 588 38.02 -1.50 -1.07
N HIS A 589 38.68 -1.11 0.02
CA HIS A 589 38.48 -1.73 1.33
C HIS A 589 37.26 -1.23 2.09
N ALA A 590 36.57 -0.20 1.59
CA ALA A 590 35.49 0.48 2.28
C ALA A 590 34.13 0.32 1.57
N ALA A 591 33.07 0.22 2.35
CA ALA A 591 31.68 0.24 1.92
C ALA A 591 30.85 1.15 2.84
N ILE A 592 29.81 1.78 2.32
CA ILE A 592 28.91 2.64 3.10
C ILE A 592 27.58 1.91 3.31
N ILE A 593 27.10 1.82 4.54
CA ILE A 593 25.80 1.28 4.91
C ILE A 593 24.86 2.46 5.19
N CYS A 594 23.63 2.39 4.69
CA CYS A 594 22.60 3.39 4.97
C CYS A 594 21.23 2.73 5.06
N GLY A 595 20.70 2.63 6.27
CA GLY A 595 19.30 2.33 6.56
C GLY A 595 18.44 3.58 6.47
N LEU A 596 17.26 3.44 5.85
CA LEU A 596 16.23 4.47 5.80
C LEU A 596 15.40 4.41 7.09
N VAL A 597 15.97 4.96 8.18
CA VAL A 597 15.47 4.79 9.56
C VAL A 597 14.69 5.98 10.13
N LYS A 598 14.57 7.09 9.37
CA LYS A 598 13.90 8.33 9.81
C LYS A 598 12.43 8.42 9.32
N ASN A 599 11.81 7.29 9.05
CA ASN A 599 10.45 7.23 8.51
C ASN A 599 9.42 7.64 9.57
N LYS A 600 8.75 8.78 9.35
CA LYS A 600 7.68 9.26 10.25
C LYS A 600 6.30 8.71 9.89
N VAL A 601 6.10 8.28 8.65
CA VAL A 601 4.81 7.75 8.17
C VAL A 601 4.61 6.30 8.64
N TYR A 602 5.67 5.49 8.52
CA TYR A 602 5.70 4.07 8.87
C TYR A 602 6.98 3.76 9.69
N PRO A 603 6.99 4.03 11.01
CA PRO A 603 8.21 3.98 11.83
C PRO A 603 8.91 2.61 11.92
N ASP A 604 8.19 1.51 11.69
CA ASP A 604 8.73 0.14 11.67
C ASP A 604 9.06 -0.37 10.26
N LEU A 605 8.89 0.45 9.21
CA LEU A 605 9.28 0.11 7.84
C LEU A 605 10.74 0.50 7.60
N GLU A 606 11.62 -0.49 7.48
CA GLU A 606 13.03 -0.27 7.15
C GLU A 606 13.35 -0.82 5.74
N VAL A 607 14.24 -0.11 5.04
CA VAL A 607 15.01 -0.62 3.91
C VAL A 607 16.42 -0.06 4.07
N ALA A 608 17.44 -0.86 3.81
CA ALA A 608 18.82 -0.40 3.80
C ALA A 608 19.46 -0.58 2.43
N PHE A 609 20.51 0.19 2.18
CA PHE A 609 21.36 -0.01 1.02
C PHE A 609 22.83 0.08 1.41
N VAL A 610 23.65 -0.66 0.66
CA VAL A 610 25.11 -0.66 0.78
C VAL A 610 25.71 -0.10 -0.51
N ILE A 611 26.57 0.89 -0.37
CA ILE A 611 27.35 1.46 -1.47
C ILE A 611 28.73 0.82 -1.50
N SER A 612 29.07 0.23 -2.64
CA SER A 612 30.42 -0.23 -2.96
C SER A 612 30.79 0.20 -4.38
N GLU A 613 31.97 0.80 -4.53
CA GLU A 613 32.55 1.07 -5.85
C GLU A 613 33.52 -0.03 -6.30
N GLU A 614 33.64 -1.09 -5.52
CA GLU A 614 34.42 -2.29 -5.78
C GLU A 614 33.47 -3.37 -6.31
N GLU A 615 33.65 -3.73 -7.59
CA GLU A 615 32.73 -4.60 -8.34
C GLU A 615 32.62 -6.00 -7.72
N SER A 616 33.73 -6.59 -7.26
CA SER A 616 33.68 -7.94 -6.67
C SER A 616 32.93 -7.95 -5.34
N LEU A 617 33.04 -6.87 -4.54
CA LEU A 617 32.24 -6.69 -3.32
C LEU A 617 30.76 -6.45 -3.64
N PHE A 618 30.44 -5.61 -4.63
CA PHE A 618 29.05 -5.41 -5.06
C PHE A 618 28.41 -6.75 -5.47
N ASN A 619 29.08 -7.52 -6.33
CA ASN A 619 28.60 -8.83 -6.79
C ASN A 619 28.47 -9.83 -5.63
N ALA A 620 29.44 -9.86 -4.71
CA ALA A 620 29.39 -10.74 -3.54
C ALA A 620 28.24 -10.38 -2.60
N LEU A 621 27.97 -9.09 -2.36
CA LEU A 621 26.85 -8.64 -1.54
C LEU A 621 25.50 -8.97 -2.20
N SER A 622 25.33 -8.73 -3.50
CA SER A 622 24.12 -9.12 -4.25
C SER A 622 23.81 -10.61 -4.09
N LYS A 623 24.81 -11.45 -4.32
CA LYS A 623 24.70 -12.92 -4.16
C LYS A 623 24.46 -13.32 -2.71
N THR A 624 24.95 -12.55 -1.74
CA THR A 624 24.65 -12.80 -0.32
C THR A 624 23.20 -12.49 0.01
N VAL A 625 22.60 -11.45 -0.59
CA VAL A 625 21.15 -11.17 -0.44
C VAL A 625 20.32 -12.33 -1.01
N GLU A 626 20.66 -12.82 -2.20
CA GLU A 626 20.01 -14.00 -2.81
C GLU A 626 20.03 -15.22 -1.87
N LEU A 627 21.18 -15.50 -1.27
CA LEU A 627 21.39 -16.67 -0.43
C LEU A 627 20.81 -16.48 0.98
N LEU A 628 20.85 -15.29 1.57
CA LEU A 628 20.50 -15.12 2.99
C LEU A 628 19.15 -14.46 3.23
N GLU A 629 18.72 -13.59 2.32
CA GLU A 629 17.49 -12.79 2.47
C GLU A 629 16.46 -13.08 1.37
N ASP A 630 16.84 -13.82 0.32
CA ASP A 630 16.11 -14.00 -0.95
C ASP A 630 15.95 -12.68 -1.73
N ASN A 631 15.17 -11.75 -1.20
CA ASN A 631 14.92 -10.44 -1.79
C ASN A 631 14.41 -9.45 -0.73
N THR A 632 14.67 -8.16 -0.96
CA THR A 632 14.01 -7.09 -0.18
C THR A 632 12.58 -6.88 -0.67
N ALA A 633 11.61 -6.72 0.23
CA ALA A 633 10.19 -6.56 -0.12
C ALA A 633 9.95 -5.42 -1.12
N LEU A 634 9.27 -5.73 -2.24
CA LEU A 634 9.07 -4.80 -3.34
C LEU A 634 8.23 -3.57 -2.94
N ILE A 635 7.21 -3.78 -2.10
CA ILE A 635 6.36 -2.68 -1.62
C ILE A 635 7.12 -1.69 -0.74
N SER A 636 8.08 -2.16 0.06
CA SER A 636 8.95 -1.30 0.86
C SER A 636 9.84 -0.44 -0.04
N GLN A 637 10.34 -1.01 -1.14
CA GLN A 637 11.09 -0.27 -2.15
C GLN A 637 10.21 0.73 -2.92
N TYR A 638 8.92 0.43 -3.14
CA TYR A 638 7.98 1.36 -3.77
C TYR A 638 7.71 2.59 -2.90
N TYR A 639 7.57 2.42 -1.59
CA TYR A 639 7.40 3.56 -0.67
C TYR A 639 8.58 4.53 -0.74
N TYR A 640 9.80 4.03 -0.48
CA TYR A 640 10.99 4.88 -0.54
C TYR A 640 11.29 5.35 -1.98
N GLY A 641 10.99 4.53 -2.98
CA GLY A 641 11.12 4.88 -4.39
C GLY A 641 10.23 6.07 -4.77
N CYS A 642 9.01 6.16 -4.24
CA CYS A 642 8.15 7.32 -4.42
C CYS A 642 8.81 8.60 -3.89
N ILE A 643 9.37 8.55 -2.67
CA ILE A 643 10.04 9.69 -2.04
C ILE A 643 11.27 10.12 -2.85
N PHE A 644 12.15 9.18 -3.23
CA PHE A 644 13.31 9.51 -4.07
C PHE A 644 12.89 10.06 -5.44
N HIS A 645 11.84 9.50 -6.05
CA HIS A 645 11.33 9.98 -7.32
C HIS A 645 10.86 11.44 -7.21
N GLU A 646 10.10 11.79 -6.18
CA GLU A 646 9.63 13.17 -5.97
C GLU A 646 10.78 14.14 -5.74
N LEU A 647 11.77 13.76 -4.95
CA LEU A 647 12.99 14.54 -4.74
C LEU A 647 13.79 14.73 -6.03
N LEU A 648 13.63 13.87 -7.02
CA LEU A 648 14.33 13.95 -8.31
C LEU A 648 13.49 14.58 -9.42
N ALA A 649 12.15 14.48 -9.36
CA ALA A 649 11.26 14.78 -10.49
C ALA A 649 11.29 16.26 -10.91
N PHE A 650 11.56 17.18 -9.98
CA PHE A 650 11.63 18.62 -10.27
C PHE A 650 13.01 19.08 -10.80
N GLN A 651 14.03 18.21 -10.73
CA GLN A 651 15.38 18.54 -11.11
C GLN A 651 15.61 18.28 -12.61
N LEU A 652 16.29 19.22 -13.27
CA LEU A 652 16.71 19.03 -14.66
C LEU A 652 18.00 18.21 -14.68
N ALA A 653 17.89 16.94 -15.05
CA ALA A 653 19.02 16.02 -15.12
C ALA A 653 20.13 16.52 -16.08
N GLY A 654 21.40 16.29 -15.70
CA GLY A 654 22.55 16.41 -16.62
C GLY A 654 23.11 17.83 -16.85
N ARG A 655 22.79 18.82 -16.01
CA ARG A 655 23.30 20.20 -16.15
C ARG A 655 24.82 20.36 -15.98
N HIS A 656 25.45 19.48 -15.21
CA HIS A 656 26.87 19.55 -14.90
C HIS A 656 27.58 18.29 -15.36
N ALA A 657 28.74 18.47 -16.01
CA ALA A 657 29.65 17.36 -16.24
C ALA A 657 30.07 16.76 -14.89
N PRO A 658 30.14 15.42 -14.74
CA PRO A 658 30.64 14.81 -13.53
C PRO A 658 32.03 15.37 -13.21
N ALA A 659 32.23 15.88 -12.00
CA ALA A 659 33.56 16.26 -11.55
C ALA A 659 34.48 15.04 -11.61
N LYS A 660 35.72 15.23 -12.10
CA LYS A 660 36.73 14.17 -12.03
C LYS A 660 37.01 13.90 -10.56
N ARG A 661 36.63 12.71 -10.08
CA ARG A 661 36.95 12.26 -8.72
C ARG A 661 38.39 11.78 -8.67
N ASN A 662 39.06 12.07 -7.57
CA ASN A 662 40.38 11.54 -7.28
C ASN A 662 40.30 10.02 -7.11
N CYS A 663 41.17 9.29 -7.80
CA CYS A 663 41.40 7.87 -7.55
C CYS A 663 42.71 7.74 -6.78
N GLU A 664 42.62 7.40 -5.50
CA GLU A 664 43.81 7.07 -4.70
C GLU A 664 44.37 5.71 -5.14
N ASN A 665 45.40 5.72 -5.99
CA ASN A 665 46.18 4.53 -6.35
C ASN A 665 47.24 4.22 -5.26
N VAL A 666 46.83 4.17 -3.99
CA VAL A 666 47.74 3.81 -2.89
C VAL A 666 47.82 2.28 -2.80
N LYS A 667 49.04 1.73 -2.75
CA LYS A 667 49.26 0.29 -2.52
C LYS A 667 48.63 -0.10 -1.18
N SER A 668 47.53 -0.86 -1.21
CA SER A 668 46.94 -1.40 0.01
C SER A 668 47.77 -2.57 0.53
N VAL A 669 47.85 -2.68 1.86
CA VAL A 669 48.28 -3.91 2.54
C VAL A 669 47.32 -5.04 2.14
N GLY A 670 47.80 -6.29 2.08
CA GLY A 670 46.96 -7.45 1.78
C GLY A 670 45.71 -7.47 2.64
N MET A 671 44.55 -7.29 2.00
CA MET A 671 43.24 -7.20 2.65
C MET A 671 42.65 -8.58 2.93
N ILE A 672 41.73 -8.67 3.89
CA ILE A 672 40.90 -9.86 4.03
C ILE A 672 40.06 -10.05 2.76
N GLY A 673 40.16 -11.23 2.15
CA GLY A 673 39.27 -11.68 1.08
C GLY A 673 37.99 -12.28 1.66
N PHE A 674 37.05 -12.64 0.80
CA PHE A 674 35.86 -13.38 1.22
C PHE A 674 36.27 -14.72 1.86
N ALA A 675 35.47 -15.21 2.80
CA ALA A 675 35.70 -16.51 3.41
C ALA A 675 35.72 -17.59 2.34
N ARG A 676 36.62 -18.58 2.42
CA ARG A 676 36.72 -19.67 1.42
C ARG A 676 35.38 -20.39 1.22
N SER A 677 34.66 -20.62 2.32
CA SER A 677 33.31 -21.19 2.31
C SER A 677 32.35 -20.31 1.50
N ALA A 678 32.32 -19.00 1.77
CA ALA A 678 31.50 -18.05 1.05
C ALA A 678 31.86 -18.02 -0.44
N SER A 679 33.13 -17.86 -0.81
CA SER A 679 33.58 -17.81 -2.21
C SER A 679 33.14 -19.03 -3.03
N SER A 680 33.24 -20.24 -2.45
CA SER A 680 32.83 -21.47 -3.14
C SER A 680 31.32 -21.52 -3.40
N VAL A 681 30.52 -20.95 -2.50
CA VAL A 681 29.05 -21.00 -2.53
C VAL A 681 28.45 -19.83 -3.30
N LEU A 682 29.10 -18.67 -3.37
CA LEU A 682 28.61 -17.53 -4.15
C LEU A 682 28.42 -17.88 -5.64
N ASN A 683 29.15 -18.86 -6.17
CA ASN A 683 28.96 -19.34 -7.54
C ASN A 683 27.69 -20.20 -7.74
N THR A 684 27.01 -20.60 -6.67
CA THR A 684 25.73 -21.33 -6.74
C THR A 684 24.51 -20.41 -6.69
N ALA A 685 24.72 -19.10 -6.49
CA ALA A 685 23.71 -18.06 -6.64
C ALA A 685 23.47 -17.83 -8.14
N GLU A 686 22.35 -18.31 -8.65
CA GLU A 686 22.04 -18.36 -10.08
C GLU A 686 21.20 -17.15 -10.56
N LEU A 687 20.53 -16.43 -9.66
CA LEU A 687 19.67 -15.28 -10.03
C LEU A 687 20.46 -14.00 -10.32
N SER A 688 21.66 -13.89 -9.75
CA SER A 688 22.60 -12.80 -10.01
C SER A 688 23.33 -13.02 -11.36
N ILE A 689 22.73 -12.56 -12.46
CA ILE A 689 23.28 -12.70 -13.83
C ILE A 689 24.12 -11.46 -14.19
N ASP A 690 25.42 -11.66 -14.46
CA ASP A 690 26.35 -10.61 -14.87
C ASP A 690 26.31 -10.35 -16.39
N GLY A 691 26.44 -9.08 -16.81
CA GLY A 691 26.98 -8.73 -18.14
C GLY A 691 26.08 -8.89 -19.38
N VAL A 692 24.77 -9.14 -19.24
CA VAL A 692 23.84 -9.13 -20.39
C VAL A 692 23.04 -7.83 -20.37
N GLU A 693 23.17 -7.00 -21.41
CA GLU A 693 22.34 -5.81 -21.57
C GLU A 693 20.85 -6.23 -21.56
N ASN A 694 20.12 -5.72 -20.56
CA ASN A 694 18.81 -6.10 -20.04
C ASN A 694 17.62 -6.26 -21.00
N GLU A 695 17.77 -6.10 -22.31
CA GLU A 695 16.60 -6.10 -23.19
C GLU A 695 16.22 -7.54 -23.56
N SER A 696 15.37 -8.15 -22.73
CA SER A 696 14.57 -9.39 -22.93
C SER A 696 15.01 -10.72 -22.27
N LEU A 697 15.65 -10.70 -21.09
CA LEU A 697 15.78 -11.94 -20.31
C LEU A 697 14.42 -12.45 -19.82
N ILE A 698 14.19 -13.76 -19.95
CA ILE A 698 12.97 -14.44 -19.45
C ILE A 698 13.36 -15.33 -18.26
N HIS A 699 12.79 -15.05 -17.09
CA HIS A 699 13.14 -15.71 -15.83
C HIS A 699 12.22 -16.89 -15.50
N MET A 700 12.65 -18.11 -15.85
CA MET A 700 12.06 -19.36 -15.36
C MET A 700 12.84 -19.94 -14.16
N ASP A 701 13.76 -19.18 -13.56
CA ASP A 701 14.63 -19.59 -12.46
C ASP A 701 14.20 -19.07 -11.07
N VAL A 702 13.05 -18.39 -10.98
CA VAL A 702 12.57 -17.70 -9.78
C VAL A 702 11.42 -18.45 -9.09
N ASP A 703 11.47 -18.55 -7.76
CA ASP A 703 10.39 -19.10 -6.89
C ASP A 703 9.34 -18.04 -6.52
N GLN A 704 8.75 -17.36 -7.51
CA GLN A 704 7.74 -16.30 -7.30
C GLN A 704 6.57 -16.44 -8.28
N ILE A 705 5.48 -15.73 -7.98
CA ILE A 705 4.28 -15.68 -8.82
C ILE A 705 4.20 -14.33 -9.53
N PHE A 706 4.17 -14.38 -10.86
CA PHE A 706 3.96 -13.24 -11.77
C PHE A 706 2.60 -13.31 -12.48
N LEU A 707 1.65 -14.08 -11.92
CA LEU A 707 0.25 -14.11 -12.38
C LEU A 707 -0.50 -12.84 -11.94
N PRO A 708 -1.64 -12.52 -12.56
CA PRO A 708 -2.46 -11.38 -12.16
C PRO A 708 -2.86 -11.43 -10.68
N VAL A 709 -2.63 -10.32 -9.98
CA VAL A 709 -2.90 -10.18 -8.54
C VAL A 709 -4.41 -10.03 -8.33
N PRO A 710 -5.05 -10.92 -7.54
CA PRO A 710 -6.49 -10.85 -7.32
C PRO A 710 -6.94 -9.56 -6.63
N SER A 711 -8.16 -9.09 -6.92
CA SER A 711 -8.72 -7.88 -6.30
C SER A 711 -8.71 -7.91 -4.77
N PRO A 712 -9.08 -9.00 -4.06
CA PRO A 712 -8.98 -9.04 -2.60
C PRO A 712 -7.57 -8.80 -2.06
N VAL A 713 -6.54 -9.23 -2.80
CA VAL A 713 -5.14 -9.01 -2.45
C VAL A 713 -4.76 -7.55 -2.66
N LYS A 714 -5.15 -6.95 -3.80
CA LYS A 714 -4.97 -5.52 -4.07
C LYS A 714 -5.64 -4.66 -2.99
N ALA A 715 -6.85 -5.05 -2.58
CA ALA A 715 -7.61 -4.38 -1.54
C ALA A 715 -6.88 -4.40 -0.19
N ALA A 716 -6.49 -5.60 0.28
CA ALA A 716 -5.78 -5.77 1.54
C ALA A 716 -4.44 -5.02 1.58
N ILE A 717 -3.69 -5.01 0.47
CA ILE A 717 -2.46 -4.23 0.33
C ILE A 717 -2.78 -2.74 0.48
N PHE A 718 -3.67 -2.17 -0.33
CA PHE A 718 -3.95 -0.74 -0.31
C PHE A 718 -4.45 -0.27 1.07
N GLU A 719 -5.42 -0.99 1.64
CA GLU A 719 -6.01 -0.67 2.94
C GLU A 719 -4.96 -0.65 4.05
N SER A 720 -4.05 -1.64 4.06
CA SER A 720 -3.01 -1.72 5.09
C SER A 720 -2.17 -0.44 5.17
N PHE A 721 -1.85 0.18 4.03
CA PHE A 721 -1.11 1.44 3.98
C PHE A 721 -2.00 2.67 4.21
N ALA A 722 -3.28 2.61 3.80
CA ALA A 722 -4.22 3.72 3.95
C ALA A 722 -4.62 3.99 5.40
N ARG A 723 -4.72 2.94 6.23
CA ARG A 723 -5.10 3.04 7.65
C ARG A 723 -4.12 3.88 8.46
N GLN A 724 -4.61 4.39 9.58
CA GLN A 724 -3.83 5.10 10.60
C GLN A 724 -4.03 4.48 11.97
N ASN A 725 -3.02 4.62 12.84
CA ASN A 725 -3.08 4.22 14.24
C ASN A 725 -3.58 2.77 14.45
N MET A 726 -3.07 1.84 13.61
CA MET A 726 -3.43 0.42 13.72
C MET A 726 -3.06 -0.10 15.11
N SER A 727 -4.03 -0.72 15.79
CA SER A 727 -3.80 -1.32 17.10
C SER A 727 -3.10 -2.68 16.97
N GLU A 728 -2.41 -3.12 18.02
CA GLU A 728 -1.71 -4.42 17.99
C GLU A 728 -2.69 -5.58 17.72
N SER A 729 -3.94 -5.49 18.20
CA SER A 729 -4.96 -6.51 17.92
C SER A 729 -5.36 -6.60 16.45
N GLU A 730 -5.24 -5.52 15.68
CA GLU A 730 -5.53 -5.52 14.25
C GLU A 730 -4.37 -6.11 13.43
N THR A 731 -3.17 -6.14 14.01
CA THR A 731 -1.95 -6.61 13.34
C THR A 731 -1.43 -7.93 13.91
N ASP A 732 -1.96 -8.41 15.03
CA ASP A 732 -1.64 -9.72 15.58
C ASP A 732 -2.24 -10.81 14.69
N VAL A 733 -1.34 -11.50 13.99
CA VAL A 733 -1.61 -12.59 13.06
C VAL A 733 -1.64 -13.96 13.73
N THR A 734 -1.27 -14.07 15.02
CA THR A 734 -1.00 -15.35 15.68
C THR A 734 -2.21 -16.29 15.66
N ALA A 735 -3.40 -15.78 16.00
CA ALA A 735 -4.63 -16.56 15.97
C ALA A 735 -4.97 -17.05 14.55
N SER A 736 -4.84 -16.18 13.55
CA SER A 736 -5.09 -16.49 12.14
C SER A 736 -4.10 -17.52 11.60
N ILE A 737 -2.81 -17.41 11.94
CA ILE A 737 -1.78 -18.39 11.55
C ILE A 737 -2.06 -19.75 12.22
N LYS A 738 -2.45 -19.76 13.50
CA LYS A 738 -2.82 -20.98 14.22
C LYS A 738 -4.00 -21.70 13.55
N GLY A 739 -5.07 -20.97 13.22
CA GLY A 739 -6.21 -21.50 12.47
C GLY A 739 -5.81 -22.00 11.07
N PHE A 740 -4.96 -21.24 10.39
CA PHE A 740 -4.45 -21.57 9.07
C PHE A 740 -3.61 -22.87 9.05
N VAL A 741 -2.63 -23.04 9.95
CA VAL A 741 -1.78 -24.25 9.94
C VAL A 741 -2.54 -25.49 10.40
N LYS A 742 -3.51 -25.32 11.30
CA LYS A 742 -4.41 -26.39 11.72
C LYS A 742 -5.30 -26.86 10.57
N SER A 743 -5.92 -25.93 9.84
CA SER A 743 -6.86 -26.25 8.75
C SER A 743 -6.17 -26.78 7.49
N ASN A 744 -4.98 -26.28 7.15
CA ASN A 744 -4.31 -26.65 5.89
C ASN A 744 -3.34 -27.83 6.02
N TYR A 745 -2.81 -28.09 7.22
CA TYR A 745 -1.78 -29.12 7.42
C TYR A 745 -2.07 -30.05 8.60
N GLY A 746 -3.13 -29.82 9.37
CA GLY A 746 -3.36 -30.53 10.62
C GLY A 746 -2.18 -30.40 11.58
N PHE A 747 -1.46 -29.27 11.59
CA PHE A 747 -0.27 -29.14 12.44
C PHE A 747 -0.67 -28.92 13.91
N PRO A 748 -0.13 -29.70 14.88
CA PRO A 748 -0.49 -29.55 16.29
C PRO A 748 0.19 -28.32 16.90
N THR A 749 -0.60 -27.53 17.64
CA THR A 749 -0.14 -26.36 18.39
C THR A 749 -0.80 -26.34 19.76
N ASP A 750 -0.05 -26.03 20.80
CA ASP A 750 -0.51 -25.97 22.19
C ASP A 750 -0.24 -24.59 22.81
N SER A 751 -0.30 -24.46 24.14
CA SER A 751 -0.03 -23.20 24.84
C SER A 751 1.45 -22.84 24.96
N SER A 752 2.35 -23.80 24.72
CA SER A 752 3.80 -23.64 24.75
C SER A 752 4.43 -23.45 23.37
N THR A 753 3.64 -23.61 22.30
CA THR A 753 4.04 -23.34 20.92
C THR A 753 4.41 -21.87 20.73
N GLU A 754 5.64 -21.63 20.28
CA GLU A 754 6.14 -20.29 19.95
C GLU A 754 5.96 -19.99 18.46
N PHE A 755 5.50 -18.78 18.14
CA PHE A 755 5.31 -18.29 16.77
C PHE A 755 6.26 -17.14 16.48
N ILE A 756 7.11 -17.32 15.47
CA ILE A 756 8.14 -16.34 15.10
C ILE A 756 7.88 -15.88 13.67
N TYR A 757 7.95 -14.57 13.43
CA TYR A 757 7.68 -13.96 12.14
C TYR A 757 8.90 -13.22 11.58
N ALA A 758 9.05 -13.27 10.26
CA ALA A 758 10.06 -12.54 9.51
C ALA A 758 9.49 -12.03 8.19
N ASP A 759 10.24 -11.18 7.50
CA ASP A 759 9.93 -10.81 6.12
C ASP A 759 9.86 -12.04 5.21
N ASN A 760 10.62 -13.10 5.44
CA ASN A 760 10.56 -14.30 4.59
C ASN A 760 10.94 -15.59 5.32
N SER A 761 10.52 -16.73 4.78
CA SER A 761 10.85 -18.06 5.32
C SER A 761 12.34 -18.35 5.29
N LYS A 762 13.07 -17.74 4.35
CA LYS A 762 14.50 -17.94 4.15
C LYS A 762 15.34 -17.44 5.32
N ALA A 763 15.05 -16.24 5.82
CA ALA A 763 15.72 -15.66 6.98
C ALA A 763 15.48 -16.51 8.24
N LEU A 764 14.25 -17.01 8.43
CA LEU A 764 13.89 -17.94 9.50
C LEU A 764 14.66 -19.27 9.39
N PHE A 765 14.69 -19.85 8.19
CA PHE A 765 15.45 -21.05 7.90
C PHE A 765 16.94 -20.87 8.23
N ASN A 766 17.53 -19.73 7.86
CA ASN A 766 18.93 -19.46 8.15
C ASN A 766 19.21 -19.42 9.65
N LYS A 767 18.29 -18.91 10.48
CA LYS A 767 18.42 -19.00 11.93
C LYS A 767 18.29 -20.44 12.45
N LEU A 768 17.43 -21.28 11.86
CA LEU A 768 17.38 -22.72 12.17
C LEU A 768 18.70 -23.44 11.82
N VAL A 769 19.34 -23.07 10.70
CA VAL A 769 20.66 -23.58 10.36
C VAL A 769 21.69 -23.24 11.44
N LEU A 770 21.64 -22.03 12.00
CA LEU A 770 22.51 -21.64 13.12
C LEU A 770 22.20 -22.43 14.40
N CYS A 771 20.93 -22.78 14.64
CA CYS A 771 20.57 -23.70 15.73
C CYS A 771 21.19 -25.10 15.51
N CYS A 772 21.13 -25.63 14.29
CA CYS A 772 21.73 -26.90 13.91
C CYS A 772 23.24 -26.92 14.17
N ILE A 773 23.96 -25.87 13.73
CA ILE A 773 25.40 -25.72 13.95
C ILE A 773 25.73 -25.71 15.45
N LYS A 774 24.98 -24.95 16.26
CA LYS A 774 25.21 -24.85 17.70
C LYS A 774 25.05 -26.18 18.42
N GLU A 775 24.17 -27.04 17.94
CA GLU A 775 23.97 -28.39 18.46
C GLU A 775 24.98 -29.42 17.89
N GLY A 776 25.88 -29.00 17.01
CA GLY A 776 26.79 -29.89 16.29
C GLY A 776 26.03 -30.92 15.46
N GLY A 777 24.93 -30.50 14.86
CA GLY A 777 24.05 -31.33 14.03
C GLY A 777 24.43 -31.33 12.55
N THR A 778 24.00 -32.39 11.87
CA THR A 778 24.13 -32.55 10.41
C THR A 778 22.77 -32.35 9.76
N LEU A 779 22.67 -31.42 8.81
CA LEU A 779 21.44 -31.11 8.08
C LEU A 779 21.32 -31.96 6.80
N CYS A 780 20.38 -32.90 6.81
CA CYS A 780 20.06 -33.81 5.72
C CYS A 780 19.01 -33.20 4.78
N PHE A 781 19.37 -33.03 3.51
CA PHE A 781 18.49 -32.62 2.43
C PHE A 781 18.26 -33.78 1.46
N PRO A 782 17.05 -33.99 0.92
CA PRO A 782 16.88 -34.87 -0.22
C PRO A 782 17.53 -34.24 -1.46
N ALA A 783 18.19 -35.06 -2.30
CA ALA A 783 18.48 -34.65 -3.67
C ALA A 783 17.15 -34.28 -4.36
N GLY A 784 17.06 -33.09 -4.95
CA GLY A 784 15.77 -32.50 -5.36
C GLY A 784 15.19 -31.51 -4.35
N SER A 785 16.04 -30.84 -3.57
CA SER A 785 15.64 -29.73 -2.71
C SER A 785 15.83 -28.40 -3.42
N ASN A 786 15.18 -27.35 -2.90
CA ASN A 786 15.44 -25.98 -3.31
C ASN A 786 16.94 -25.64 -3.13
N GLY A 787 17.62 -25.34 -4.25
CA GLY A 787 19.06 -25.12 -4.28
C GLY A 787 19.53 -23.94 -3.44
N ASN A 788 18.69 -22.92 -3.27
CA ASN A 788 19.02 -21.78 -2.43
C ASN A 788 19.14 -22.24 -0.97
N TYR A 789 18.27 -23.13 -0.47
CA TYR A 789 18.31 -23.60 0.94
C TYR A 789 19.57 -24.41 1.24
N VAL A 790 19.94 -25.30 0.32
CA VAL A 790 21.20 -26.04 0.42
C VAL A 790 22.39 -25.09 0.39
N SER A 791 22.36 -24.10 -0.51
CA SER A 791 23.43 -23.12 -0.64
C SER A 791 23.57 -22.23 0.59
N SER A 792 22.48 -21.75 1.19
CA SER A 792 22.54 -20.97 2.44
C SER A 792 23.12 -21.76 3.59
N ALA A 793 22.75 -23.04 3.72
CA ALA A 793 23.33 -23.91 4.74
C ALA A 793 24.85 -24.06 4.57
N ARG A 794 25.32 -24.25 3.33
CA ARG A 794 26.76 -24.27 3.01
C ARG A 794 27.43 -22.92 3.28
N PHE A 795 26.78 -21.81 2.92
CA PHE A 795 27.29 -20.46 3.14
C PHE A 795 27.51 -20.19 4.63
N LEU A 796 26.57 -20.63 5.47
CA LEU A 796 26.66 -20.56 6.93
C LEU A 796 27.56 -21.63 7.55
N LYS A 797 28.23 -22.45 6.73
CA LYS A 797 29.16 -23.53 7.13
C LYS A 797 28.50 -24.65 7.96
N ALA A 798 27.22 -24.93 7.72
CA ALA A 798 26.58 -26.08 8.34
C ALA A 798 27.15 -27.40 7.79
N ASP A 799 27.25 -28.41 8.64
CA ASP A 799 27.45 -29.77 8.19
C ASP A 799 26.19 -30.25 7.47
N ILE A 800 26.32 -30.69 6.22
CA ILE A 800 25.19 -31.07 5.38
C ILE A 800 25.41 -32.43 4.73
N VAL A 801 24.31 -33.17 4.55
CA VAL A 801 24.30 -34.38 3.73
C VAL A 801 23.18 -34.29 2.71
N THR A 802 23.54 -34.35 1.43
CA THR A 802 22.55 -34.53 0.36
C THR A 802 22.26 -36.02 0.21
N VAL A 803 21.08 -36.43 0.64
CA VAL A 803 20.61 -37.82 0.60
C VAL A 803 20.21 -38.16 -0.83
N PRO A 804 20.79 -39.21 -1.44
CA PRO A 804 20.39 -39.66 -2.77
C PRO A 804 18.92 -40.11 -2.78
N THR A 805 18.16 -39.61 -3.75
CA THR A 805 16.74 -39.95 -3.96
C THR A 805 16.55 -40.58 -5.34
N ASN A 806 15.40 -41.21 -5.57
CA ASN A 806 15.11 -41.95 -6.79
C ASN A 806 13.99 -41.28 -7.59
N VAL A 807 14.16 -41.20 -8.92
CA VAL A 807 13.17 -40.66 -9.86
C VAL A 807 11.81 -41.39 -9.78
N ASN A 808 11.80 -42.69 -9.50
CA ASN A 808 10.58 -43.52 -9.42
C ASN A 808 9.65 -43.11 -8.27
N VAL A 809 10.19 -42.44 -7.25
CA VAL A 809 9.43 -41.85 -6.13
C VAL A 809 9.45 -40.33 -6.19
N GLY A 810 9.79 -39.77 -7.35
CA GLY A 810 9.75 -38.32 -7.56
C GLY A 810 10.83 -37.53 -6.83
N PHE A 811 11.96 -38.16 -6.53
CA PHE A 811 13.03 -37.60 -5.71
C PHE A 811 12.61 -37.26 -4.27
N LYS A 812 11.52 -37.87 -3.77
CA LYS A 812 11.09 -37.76 -2.37
C LYS A 812 11.97 -38.58 -1.43
N PHE A 813 11.96 -38.21 -0.15
CA PHE A 813 12.44 -39.10 0.90
C PHE A 813 11.59 -40.37 0.98
N THR A 814 12.25 -41.48 1.31
CA THR A 814 11.63 -42.76 1.68
C THR A 814 12.24 -43.24 2.99
N GLU A 815 11.55 -44.14 3.70
CA GLU A 815 12.12 -44.79 4.90
C GLU A 815 13.50 -45.40 4.61
N LYS A 816 13.64 -46.10 3.47
CA LYS A 816 14.89 -46.76 3.07
C LYS A 816 16.05 -45.77 2.93
N THR A 817 15.83 -44.65 2.23
CA THR A 817 16.87 -43.62 2.02
C THR A 817 17.25 -42.93 3.32
N LEU A 818 16.28 -42.63 4.18
CA LEU A 818 16.53 -41.95 5.46
C LEU A 818 17.25 -42.87 6.44
N THR A 819 16.83 -44.12 6.57
CA THR A 819 17.43 -45.08 7.51
C THR A 819 18.91 -45.28 7.24
N GLY A 820 19.31 -45.33 5.96
CA GLY A 820 20.72 -45.48 5.57
C GLY A 820 21.61 -44.30 5.94
N VAL A 821 21.05 -43.08 6.04
CA VAL A 821 21.82 -41.85 6.33
C VAL A 821 21.71 -41.43 7.78
N LEU A 822 20.52 -41.48 8.38
CA LEU A 822 20.31 -41.03 9.76
C LEU A 822 21.10 -41.87 10.79
N GLY A 823 21.47 -43.11 10.44
CA GLY A 823 22.35 -43.93 11.25
C GLY A 823 23.84 -43.58 11.17
N THR A 824 24.26 -42.75 10.20
CA THR A 824 25.68 -42.40 9.97
C THR A 824 26.05 -41.00 10.43
N VAL A 825 25.06 -40.17 10.80
CA VAL A 825 25.25 -38.77 11.16
C VAL A 825 24.98 -38.52 12.65
N LYS A 826 25.57 -37.45 13.20
CA LYS A 826 25.36 -37.02 14.59
C LYS A 826 24.27 -35.95 14.63
N ASN A 827 23.42 -36.00 15.66
CA ASN A 827 22.35 -35.02 15.89
C ASN A 827 21.62 -34.65 14.58
N PRO A 828 20.96 -35.62 13.93
CA PRO A 828 20.41 -35.41 12.59
C PRO A 828 19.34 -34.32 12.57
N TRP A 829 19.45 -33.42 11.60
CA TRP A 829 18.38 -32.51 11.20
C TRP A 829 17.88 -32.90 9.81
N VAL A 830 16.58 -32.95 9.59
CA VAL A 830 15.98 -33.35 8.32
C VAL A 830 15.15 -32.21 7.77
N TYR A 831 15.47 -31.73 6.58
CA TYR A 831 14.70 -30.70 5.88
C TYR A 831 13.74 -31.35 4.87
N ILE A 832 12.45 -31.00 4.96
CA ILE A 832 11.39 -31.50 4.08
C ILE A 832 10.62 -30.31 3.54
N SER A 833 10.67 -30.06 2.23
CA SER A 833 9.71 -29.19 1.57
C SER A 833 8.42 -29.97 1.32
N GLY A 834 7.31 -29.59 1.96
CA GLY A 834 6.04 -30.27 1.76
C GLY A 834 4.82 -29.48 2.25
N PRO A 835 3.59 -29.83 1.85
CA PRO A 835 3.23 -31.01 1.06
C PRO A 835 3.81 -31.01 -0.34
N THR A 836 3.90 -29.84 -0.95
CA THR A 836 4.55 -29.63 -2.24
C THR A 836 6.06 -29.63 -2.10
N VAL A 837 6.70 -30.55 -2.81
CA VAL A 837 8.15 -30.65 -2.93
C VAL A 837 8.63 -29.57 -3.90
N ASN A 838 9.47 -28.65 -3.42
CA ASN A 838 10.14 -27.68 -4.27
C ASN A 838 11.58 -28.16 -4.55
N PRO A 839 11.97 -28.39 -5.83
CA PRO A 839 11.31 -27.91 -7.06
C PRO A 839 10.51 -28.91 -7.89
N THR A 840 10.40 -30.18 -7.48
CA THR A 840 9.81 -31.22 -8.34
C THR A 840 8.31 -31.06 -8.58
N GLY A 841 7.62 -30.29 -7.73
CA GLY A 841 6.18 -30.06 -7.83
C GLY A 841 5.35 -31.29 -7.46
N LEU A 842 5.96 -32.33 -6.88
CA LEU A 842 5.25 -33.51 -6.40
C LEU A 842 4.73 -33.30 -4.98
N ILE A 843 3.82 -34.17 -4.55
CA ILE A 843 3.14 -34.04 -3.27
C ILE A 843 3.49 -35.22 -2.37
N TYR A 844 3.82 -34.94 -1.11
CA TYR A 844 3.90 -35.96 -0.06
C TYR A 844 2.50 -36.35 0.43
N SER A 845 2.20 -37.65 0.44
CA SER A 845 0.99 -38.19 1.06
C SER A 845 1.14 -38.33 2.58
N ASN A 846 0.02 -38.45 3.31
CA ASN A 846 0.06 -38.71 4.76
C ASN A 846 0.77 -40.03 5.09
N ASN A 847 0.62 -41.08 4.27
CA ASN A 847 1.29 -42.36 4.50
C ASN A 847 2.82 -42.23 4.38
N GLU A 848 3.30 -41.55 3.34
CA GLU A 848 4.73 -41.27 3.20
C GLU A 848 5.26 -40.44 4.37
N MET A 849 4.49 -39.45 4.83
CA MET A 849 4.88 -38.64 5.99
C MET A 849 4.93 -39.44 7.29
N VAL A 850 4.01 -40.40 7.51
CA VAL A 850 4.08 -41.32 8.66
C VAL A 850 5.37 -42.14 8.63
N GLU A 851 5.74 -42.71 7.49
CA GLU A 851 6.98 -43.50 7.35
C GLU A 851 8.23 -42.65 7.59
N ILE A 852 8.27 -41.45 7.01
CA ILE A 852 9.39 -40.50 7.14
C ILE A 852 9.53 -40.04 8.59
N LEU A 853 8.45 -39.58 9.22
CA LEU A 853 8.47 -39.09 10.60
C LEU A 853 8.75 -40.22 11.59
N SER A 854 8.24 -41.43 11.36
CA SER A 854 8.57 -42.62 12.16
C SER A 854 10.05 -42.95 12.10
N THR A 855 10.65 -42.85 10.92
CA THR A 855 12.09 -43.02 10.73
C THR A 855 12.87 -41.94 11.47
N CYS A 856 12.48 -40.68 11.32
CA CYS A 856 13.13 -39.55 12.01
C CYS A 856 13.03 -39.68 13.54
N ALA A 857 11.87 -40.07 14.08
CA ALA A 857 11.64 -40.29 15.50
C ALA A 857 12.52 -41.42 16.07
N ARG A 858 12.67 -42.51 15.31
CA ARG A 858 13.57 -43.64 15.66
C ARG A 858 15.02 -43.19 15.85
N PHE A 859 15.50 -42.25 15.03
CA PHE A 859 16.86 -41.71 15.14
C PHE A 859 16.99 -40.51 16.08
N GLY A 860 15.88 -39.89 16.49
CA GLY A 860 15.85 -38.68 17.31
C GLY A 860 16.19 -37.41 16.53
N ALA A 861 15.81 -37.37 15.26
CA ALA A 861 16.12 -36.26 14.36
C ALA A 861 15.22 -35.04 14.62
N ARG A 862 15.75 -33.84 14.38
CA ARG A 862 14.95 -32.61 14.32
C ARG A 862 14.46 -32.39 12.89
N VAL A 863 13.15 -32.32 12.70
CA VAL A 863 12.54 -32.21 11.36
C VAL A 863 12.07 -30.78 11.13
N ILE A 864 12.54 -30.17 10.04
CA ILE A 864 12.04 -28.89 9.53
C ILE A 864 11.10 -29.22 8.37
N ILE A 865 9.81 -28.96 8.55
CA ILE A 865 8.82 -29.05 7.47
C ILE A 865 8.62 -27.65 6.91
N ASP A 866 9.11 -27.39 5.71
CA ASP A 866 8.92 -26.13 4.98
C ASP A 866 7.67 -26.23 4.09
N THR A 867 6.64 -25.47 4.45
CA THR A 867 5.37 -25.39 3.74
C THR A 867 5.24 -24.15 2.85
N ALA A 868 6.29 -23.35 2.67
CA ALA A 868 6.27 -22.12 1.88
C ALA A 868 5.92 -22.33 0.40
N SER A 869 6.18 -23.54 -0.13
CA SER A 869 5.88 -23.90 -1.52
C SER A 869 4.50 -24.52 -1.73
N SER A 870 3.70 -24.68 -0.67
CA SER A 870 2.34 -25.22 -0.73
C SER A 870 1.31 -24.15 -1.06
N GLY A 871 0.11 -24.55 -1.49
CA GLY A 871 -1.04 -23.67 -1.67
C GLY A 871 -1.69 -23.71 -3.04
N LEU A 872 -0.98 -24.30 -3.99
CA LEU A 872 -1.32 -24.34 -5.41
C LEU A 872 -1.19 -25.78 -5.91
N GLU A 873 -1.76 -26.71 -5.15
CA GLU A 873 -1.85 -28.12 -5.51
C GLU A 873 -3.02 -28.31 -6.49
N PHE A 874 -2.72 -28.65 -7.75
CA PHE A 874 -3.72 -28.74 -8.83
C PHE A 874 -4.06 -30.17 -9.28
N ASP A 875 -3.28 -31.15 -8.86
CA ASP A 875 -3.55 -32.57 -9.08
C ASP A 875 -3.61 -33.31 -7.75
N CYS A 876 -4.79 -33.24 -7.12
CA CYS A 876 -5.04 -33.68 -5.74
C CYS A 876 -5.93 -34.92 -5.66
N GLU A 877 -6.19 -35.61 -6.77
CA GLU A 877 -7.08 -36.78 -6.76
C GLU A 877 -6.54 -37.84 -5.77
N GLY A 878 -7.33 -38.15 -4.74
CA GLY A 878 -6.95 -39.11 -3.70
C GLY A 878 -5.94 -38.61 -2.64
N TRP A 879 -5.39 -37.40 -2.75
CA TRP A 879 -4.42 -36.89 -1.76
C TRP A 879 -5.06 -36.63 -0.38
N GLY A 880 -6.31 -36.15 -0.36
CA GLY A 880 -7.10 -35.98 0.86
C GLY A 880 -6.62 -34.88 1.82
N GLY A 881 -5.55 -34.14 1.47
CA GLY A 881 -4.94 -33.12 2.31
C GLY A 881 -3.89 -33.67 3.29
N TRP A 882 -3.22 -32.78 4.00
CA TRP A 882 -2.26 -33.13 5.05
C TRP A 882 -2.89 -33.12 6.44
N ASP A 883 -2.55 -34.14 7.23
CA ASP A 883 -2.90 -34.25 8.65
C ASP A 883 -1.64 -34.65 9.45
N ILE A 884 -0.80 -33.67 9.76
CA ILE A 884 0.47 -33.90 10.46
C ILE A 884 0.25 -34.37 11.90
N GLU A 885 -0.76 -33.86 12.60
CA GLU A 885 -1.15 -34.33 13.93
C GLU A 885 -1.56 -35.80 13.89
N GLY A 886 -2.38 -36.20 12.92
CA GLY A 886 -2.70 -37.61 12.67
C GLY A 886 -1.45 -38.43 12.36
N CYS A 887 -0.50 -37.90 11.59
CA CYS A 887 0.78 -38.58 11.33
C CYS A 887 1.62 -38.76 12.60
N LEU A 888 1.70 -37.72 13.43
CA LEU A 888 2.45 -37.72 14.70
C LEU A 888 1.81 -38.65 15.74
N SER A 889 0.48 -38.75 15.78
CA SER A 889 -0.24 -39.64 16.70
C SER A 889 0.00 -41.13 16.44
N LYS A 890 0.41 -41.49 15.21
CA LYS A 890 0.75 -42.86 14.81
C LYS A 890 2.19 -43.27 15.15
N LEU A 891 3.00 -42.35 15.66
CA LEU A 891 4.38 -42.66 16.04
C LEU A 891 4.39 -43.61 17.24
N ASN A 892 5.16 -44.70 17.12
CA ASN A 892 5.35 -45.68 18.20
C ASN A 892 6.00 -45.05 19.44
N SER A 893 5.80 -45.67 20.61
CA SER A 893 6.28 -45.17 21.92
C SER A 893 7.80 -45.00 22.08
N SER A 894 8.61 -45.51 21.16
CA SER A 894 10.08 -45.41 21.19
C SER A 894 10.59 -44.09 20.56
N ILE A 895 10.01 -42.95 20.92
CA ILE A 895 10.45 -41.62 20.45
C ILE A 895 11.64 -41.16 21.30
N LYS A 896 12.78 -40.87 20.65
CA LYS A 896 13.90 -40.26 21.38
C LYS A 896 13.54 -38.84 21.82
N PRO A 897 13.93 -38.38 23.02
CA PRO A 897 13.59 -37.04 23.52
C PRO A 897 14.05 -35.87 22.64
N SER A 898 15.08 -36.08 21.82
CA SER A 898 15.60 -35.09 20.88
C SER A 898 14.75 -34.90 19.63
N PHE A 899 13.82 -35.83 19.34
CA PHE A 899 12.94 -35.72 18.19
C PHE A 899 12.01 -34.50 18.35
N CYS A 900 11.98 -33.64 17.35
CA CYS A 900 11.03 -32.54 17.28
C CYS A 900 10.66 -32.24 15.84
N VAL A 901 9.43 -31.78 15.62
CA VAL A 901 8.98 -31.29 14.32
C VAL A 901 8.69 -29.80 14.43
N THR A 902 9.29 -29.04 13.53
CA THR A 902 9.16 -27.59 13.40
C THR A 902 8.50 -27.27 12.07
N LEU A 903 7.56 -26.33 12.07
CA LEU A 903 6.91 -25.89 10.84
C LEU A 903 7.49 -24.54 10.41
N LEU A 904 8.07 -24.49 9.22
CA LEU A 904 8.47 -23.28 8.54
C LEU A 904 7.46 -23.01 7.42
N GLY A 905 7.07 -21.76 7.23
CA GLY A 905 6.15 -21.42 6.14
C GLY A 905 6.28 -20.01 5.62
N GLY A 906 5.71 -19.80 4.44
CA GLY A 906 5.56 -18.52 3.77
C GLY A 906 4.17 -18.43 3.18
N LEU A 907 3.61 -17.22 3.14
CA LEU A 907 2.23 -17.01 2.68
C LEU A 907 2.10 -16.47 1.26
N SER A 908 3.22 -16.11 0.62
CA SER A 908 3.24 -15.48 -0.71
C SER A 908 2.48 -16.29 -1.76
N LEU A 909 2.74 -17.60 -1.87
CA LEU A 909 2.04 -18.47 -2.82
C LEU A 909 0.57 -18.66 -2.47
N LYS A 910 0.26 -18.92 -1.19
CA LYS A 910 -1.11 -19.24 -0.73
C LYS A 910 -2.08 -18.08 -0.79
N MET A 911 -1.57 -16.88 -0.55
CA MET A 911 -2.35 -15.66 -0.57
C MET A 911 -2.23 -14.94 -1.91
N LEU A 912 -1.59 -15.56 -2.91
CA LEU A 912 -1.37 -15.00 -4.24
C LEU A 912 -0.75 -13.61 -4.20
N ASN A 913 0.16 -13.38 -3.24
CA ASN A 913 0.87 -12.12 -3.06
C ASN A 913 2.37 -12.33 -3.34
N GLY A 914 2.80 -12.02 -4.57
CA GLY A 914 4.24 -11.98 -4.91
C GLY A 914 4.99 -10.80 -4.26
N VAL A 915 4.25 -9.87 -3.63
CA VAL A 915 4.75 -8.56 -3.19
C VAL A 915 4.92 -8.46 -1.69
N LEU A 916 3.95 -9.00 -0.94
CA LEU A 916 4.03 -9.03 0.51
C LEU A 916 4.96 -10.16 0.89
N ARG A 917 5.99 -9.83 1.65
CA ARG A 917 6.97 -10.79 2.14
C ARG A 917 6.60 -11.10 3.58
N PHE A 918 6.13 -12.32 3.82
CA PHE A 918 5.78 -12.78 5.16
C PHE A 918 6.15 -14.26 5.34
N GLY A 919 7.10 -14.52 6.24
CA GLY A 919 7.50 -15.84 6.71
C GLY A 919 7.09 -16.07 8.16
N PHE A 920 6.76 -17.31 8.50
CA PHE A 920 6.47 -17.72 9.87
C PHE A 920 7.18 -19.04 10.22
N LEU A 921 7.49 -19.19 11.50
CA LEU A 921 8.13 -20.36 12.08
C LEU A 921 7.39 -20.75 13.37
N ILE A 922 7.10 -22.04 13.52
CA ILE A 922 6.39 -22.61 14.67
C ILE A 922 7.30 -23.60 15.37
N LEU A 923 7.63 -23.31 16.64
CA LEU A 923 8.51 -24.13 17.47
C LEU A 923 7.74 -24.70 18.66
N ASN A 924 7.79 -26.03 18.82
CA ASN A 924 7.13 -26.74 19.92
C ASN A 924 8.10 -27.18 21.03
N GLN A 925 9.40 -26.91 20.91
CA GLN A 925 10.40 -27.29 21.92
C GLN A 925 11.10 -26.09 22.56
N PRO A 926 10.98 -25.90 23.89
CA PRO A 926 11.59 -24.76 24.59
C PRO A 926 13.10 -24.60 24.37
N VAL A 927 13.86 -25.69 24.38
CA VAL A 927 15.32 -25.65 24.16
C VAL A 927 15.68 -25.06 22.80
N LEU A 928 14.89 -25.39 21.77
CA LEU A 928 15.08 -24.87 20.43
C LEU A 928 14.65 -23.40 20.33
N VAL A 929 13.59 -23.01 21.04
CA VAL A 929 13.14 -21.62 21.16
C VAL A 929 14.24 -20.74 21.78
N ASP A 930 14.79 -21.14 22.92
CA ASP A 930 15.89 -20.43 23.60
C ASP A 930 17.13 -20.32 22.70
N THR A 931 17.44 -21.40 21.98
CA THR A 931 18.55 -21.43 21.03
C THR A 931 18.32 -20.48 19.87
N PHE A 932 17.10 -20.44 19.32
CA PHE A 932 16.74 -19.55 18.23
C PHE A 932 16.87 -18.08 18.65
N TYR A 933 16.38 -17.71 19.84
CA TYR A 933 16.48 -16.34 20.36
C TYR A 933 17.91 -15.87 20.67
N SER A 934 18.89 -16.76 20.65
CA SER A 934 20.31 -16.35 20.68
C SER A 934 20.80 -15.69 19.37
N TYR A 935 19.96 -15.68 18.32
CA TYR A 935 20.21 -15.07 17.01
C TYR A 935 19.18 -13.97 16.67
N PRO A 936 19.28 -12.77 17.28
CA PRO A 936 18.24 -11.73 17.18
C PRO A 936 18.17 -10.98 15.84
N GLY A 937 19.12 -11.18 14.92
CA GLY A 937 19.23 -10.47 13.64
C GLY A 937 18.20 -10.92 12.60
N LEU A 938 16.92 -10.66 12.86
CA LEU A 938 15.81 -10.99 11.96
C LEU A 938 15.01 -9.73 11.64
N SER A 939 14.84 -9.44 10.35
CA SER A 939 13.93 -8.38 9.90
C SER A 939 12.49 -8.82 10.12
N LYS A 940 11.78 -8.08 10.97
CA LYS A 940 10.39 -8.37 11.32
C LYS A 940 9.45 -7.83 10.22
N PRO A 941 8.35 -8.52 9.94
CA PRO A 941 7.37 -8.04 8.98
C PRO A 941 6.76 -6.72 9.48
N HIS A 942 6.80 -5.72 8.61
CA HIS A 942 6.19 -4.42 8.82
C HIS A 942 4.70 -4.53 9.20
N THR A 943 4.20 -3.60 10.01
CA THR A 943 2.83 -3.58 10.51
C THR A 943 1.77 -3.63 9.39
N THR A 944 2.00 -2.97 8.26
CA THR A 944 1.05 -3.06 7.12
C THR A 944 1.04 -4.44 6.49
N VAL A 945 2.19 -5.14 6.45
CA VAL A 945 2.26 -6.52 5.97
C VAL A 945 1.50 -7.44 6.92
N ARG A 946 1.71 -7.30 8.24
CA ARG A 946 0.97 -8.08 9.25
C ARG A 946 -0.53 -7.89 9.13
N TYR A 947 -1.00 -6.65 8.99
CA TYR A 947 -2.42 -6.33 8.78
C TYR A 947 -2.98 -6.98 7.51
N ALA A 948 -2.32 -6.78 6.36
CA ALA A 948 -2.77 -7.34 5.09
C ALA A 948 -2.80 -8.87 5.14
N THR A 949 -1.78 -9.49 5.74
CA THR A 949 -1.72 -10.94 5.95
C THR A 949 -2.87 -11.44 6.82
N LYS A 950 -3.13 -10.80 7.96
CA LYS A 950 -4.26 -11.15 8.84
C LYS A 950 -5.58 -11.11 8.07
N LYS A 951 -5.83 -10.00 7.38
CA LYS A 951 -7.06 -9.79 6.61
C LYS A 951 -7.25 -10.85 5.52
N LEU A 952 -6.19 -11.21 4.80
CA LEU A 952 -6.26 -12.25 3.76
C LEU A 952 -6.51 -13.64 4.34
N LEU A 953 -5.94 -13.96 5.50
CA LEU A 953 -6.22 -15.22 6.20
C LEU A 953 -7.69 -15.30 6.64
N GLU A 954 -8.22 -14.23 7.22
CA GLU A 954 -9.62 -14.15 7.64
C GLU A 954 -10.58 -14.22 6.44
N LEU A 955 -10.27 -13.51 5.34
CA LEU A 955 -11.04 -13.59 4.10
C LEU A 955 -11.07 -15.01 3.53
N LYS A 956 -9.96 -15.75 3.61
CA LYS A 956 -9.91 -17.15 3.15
C LYS A 956 -10.83 -18.06 3.97
N GLU A 957 -11.05 -17.77 5.25
CA GLU A 957 -11.93 -18.57 6.13
C GLU A 957 -13.42 -18.27 5.90
N GLN A 958 -13.75 -17.08 5.40
CA GLN A 958 -15.12 -16.70 5.06
C GLN A 958 -15.63 -17.48 3.82
N LYS A 959 -16.88 -17.94 3.83
CA LYS A 959 -17.50 -18.63 2.68
C LYS A 959 -18.84 -18.00 2.32
N PRO A 960 -19.07 -17.60 1.05
CA PRO A 960 -18.13 -17.62 -0.08
C PRO A 960 -17.02 -16.56 0.05
N SER A 961 -15.88 -16.77 -0.60
CA SER A 961 -14.73 -15.87 -0.53
C SER A 961 -14.16 -15.63 -1.93
N ASN A 962 -14.14 -14.38 -2.38
CA ASN A 962 -13.50 -13.98 -3.64
C ASN A 962 -12.01 -14.38 -3.73
N LEU A 963 -11.32 -14.49 -2.58
CA LEU A 963 -9.91 -14.93 -2.54
C LEU A 963 -9.76 -16.42 -2.89
N SER A 964 -10.58 -17.27 -2.27
CA SER A 964 -10.68 -18.70 -2.57
C SER A 964 -10.97 -18.98 -4.05
N ASP A 965 -11.89 -18.24 -4.66
CA ASP A 965 -12.18 -18.38 -6.10
C ASP A 965 -10.96 -18.04 -6.96
N ALA A 966 -10.23 -16.98 -6.61
CA ALA A 966 -8.99 -16.60 -7.29
C ALA A 966 -7.86 -17.64 -7.12
N ILE A 967 -7.77 -18.31 -5.95
CA ILE A 967 -6.84 -19.43 -5.73
C ILE A 967 -7.16 -20.59 -6.67
N VAL A 968 -8.45 -20.94 -6.82
CA VAL A 968 -8.88 -21.99 -7.76
C VAL A 968 -8.52 -21.63 -9.20
N GLU A 969 -8.77 -20.38 -9.62
CA GLU A 969 -8.42 -19.90 -10.95
C GLU A 969 -6.91 -19.99 -11.22
N GLN A 970 -6.07 -19.45 -10.34
CA GLN A 970 -4.61 -19.50 -10.49
C GLN A 970 -4.08 -20.94 -10.49
N THR A 971 -4.64 -21.80 -9.64
CA THR A 971 -4.32 -23.23 -9.58
C THR A 971 -4.60 -23.90 -10.93
N GLN A 972 -5.71 -23.56 -11.60
CA GLN A 972 -6.05 -24.08 -12.92
C GLN A 972 -5.15 -23.54 -14.04
N ILE A 973 -4.72 -22.27 -13.95
CA ILE A 973 -3.73 -21.70 -14.88
C ILE A 973 -2.41 -22.47 -14.77
N LEU A 974 -1.91 -22.70 -13.55
CA LEU A 974 -0.66 -23.44 -13.32
C LEU A 974 -0.76 -24.89 -13.80
N LYS A 975 -1.89 -25.56 -13.57
CA LYS A 975 -2.16 -26.91 -14.12
C LYS A 975 -2.00 -26.96 -15.64
N THR A 976 -2.62 -25.99 -16.32
CA THR A 976 -2.61 -25.91 -17.79
C THR A 976 -1.21 -25.62 -18.30
N ARG A 977 -0.49 -24.68 -17.66
CA ARG A 977 0.88 -24.32 -18.02
C ARG A 977 1.88 -25.44 -17.75
N SER A 978 1.74 -26.16 -16.65
CA SER A 978 2.53 -27.36 -16.34
C SER A 978 2.42 -28.39 -17.47
N ARG A 979 1.19 -28.72 -17.90
CA ARG A 979 0.94 -29.65 -19.02
C ARG A 979 1.52 -29.14 -20.33
N CYS A 980 1.29 -27.87 -20.65
CA CYS A 980 1.82 -27.26 -21.87
C CYS A 980 3.36 -27.27 -21.91
N LEU A 981 4.01 -26.89 -20.81
CA LEU A 981 5.46 -26.92 -20.70
C LEU A 981 6.00 -28.35 -20.81
N LYS A 982 5.36 -29.33 -20.15
CA LYS A 982 5.71 -30.75 -20.27
C LYS A 982 5.71 -31.20 -21.73
N GLU A 983 4.62 -30.95 -22.46
CA GLU A 983 4.52 -31.33 -23.87
C GLU A 983 5.62 -30.69 -24.73
N VAL A 984 5.91 -29.40 -24.52
CA VAL A 984 6.94 -28.68 -25.29
C VAL A 984 8.34 -29.21 -24.96
N LEU A 985 8.63 -29.47 -23.69
CA LEU A 985 9.91 -30.04 -23.25
C LEU A 985 10.12 -31.46 -23.80
N GLU A 986 9.12 -32.34 -23.71
CA GLU A 986 9.17 -33.70 -24.25
C GLU A 986 9.35 -33.69 -25.77
N LYS A 987 8.57 -32.87 -26.50
CA LYS A 987 8.75 -32.66 -27.96
C LYS A 987 10.12 -32.06 -28.31
N SER A 988 10.77 -31.41 -27.34
CA SER A 988 12.12 -30.86 -27.46
C SER A 988 13.19 -31.79 -26.91
N GLY A 989 12.89 -33.06 -26.61
CA GLY A 989 13.89 -34.06 -26.23
C GLY A 989 14.35 -33.99 -24.76
N TRP A 990 13.51 -33.46 -23.88
CA TRP A 990 13.72 -33.50 -22.44
C TRP A 990 12.89 -34.63 -21.79
N ASP A 991 13.46 -35.30 -20.77
CA ASP A 991 12.72 -36.22 -19.91
C ASP A 991 12.12 -35.42 -18.75
N VAL A 992 10.81 -35.22 -18.76
CA VAL A 992 10.11 -34.36 -17.80
C VAL A 992 9.59 -35.17 -16.61
N LEU A 993 9.80 -34.68 -15.40
CA LEU A 993 9.08 -35.14 -14.22
C LEU A 993 7.78 -34.34 -14.09
N GLU A 994 6.64 -35.02 -14.18
CA GLU A 994 5.33 -34.37 -14.11
C GLU A 994 5.06 -33.81 -12.71
N SER A 995 4.83 -32.49 -12.64
CA SER A 995 4.47 -31.78 -11.41
C SER A 995 2.96 -31.89 -11.14
N CYS A 996 2.58 -32.12 -9.89
CA CYS A 996 1.18 -32.12 -9.42
C CYS A 996 0.77 -30.81 -8.71
N ALA A 997 1.75 -29.96 -8.38
CA ALA A 997 1.56 -28.80 -7.55
C ALA A 997 2.67 -27.75 -7.72
N GLY A 998 2.41 -26.56 -7.20
CA GLY A 998 3.39 -25.49 -7.07
C GLY A 998 3.64 -24.78 -8.40
N VAL A 999 4.81 -24.16 -8.51
CA VAL A 999 5.16 -23.26 -9.61
C VAL A 999 6.33 -23.76 -10.44
N SER A 1000 6.76 -25.01 -10.29
CA SER A 1000 7.99 -25.53 -10.90
C SER A 1000 7.82 -26.92 -11.52
N VAL A 1001 8.54 -27.14 -12.61
CA VAL A 1001 8.69 -28.40 -13.33
C VAL A 1001 10.18 -28.71 -13.43
N VAL A 1002 10.54 -29.99 -13.26
CA VAL A 1002 11.94 -30.44 -13.34
C VAL A 1002 12.09 -31.37 -14.52
N ALA A 1003 13.13 -31.18 -15.34
CA ALA A 1003 13.34 -31.96 -16.55
C ALA A 1003 14.83 -32.17 -16.86
N LYS A 1004 15.15 -33.30 -17.49
CA LYS A 1004 16.51 -33.66 -17.89
C LYS A 1004 16.70 -33.50 -19.41
N PRO A 1005 17.75 -32.80 -19.90
CA PRO A 1005 17.97 -32.54 -21.32
C PRO A 1005 18.59 -33.75 -22.04
N SER A 1006 17.99 -34.93 -21.93
CA SER A 1006 18.57 -36.20 -22.37
C SER A 1006 18.96 -36.23 -23.85
N ALA A 1007 18.23 -35.54 -24.73
CA ALA A 1007 18.58 -35.44 -26.14
C ALA A 1007 19.79 -34.54 -26.43
N TYR A 1008 20.24 -33.71 -25.48
CA TYR A 1008 21.31 -32.71 -25.68
C TYR A 1008 22.63 -33.12 -25.06
N LEU A 1009 22.60 -33.88 -23.96
CA LEU A 1009 23.82 -34.28 -23.25
C LEU A 1009 24.80 -34.98 -24.19
N ASN A 1010 26.07 -34.59 -24.11
CA ASN A 1010 27.17 -35.02 -24.98
C ASN A 1010 27.12 -34.57 -26.45
N LYS A 1011 26.14 -33.77 -26.88
CA LYS A 1011 26.13 -33.18 -28.23
C LYS A 1011 27.02 -31.94 -28.31
N THR A 1012 27.63 -31.70 -29.46
CA THR A 1012 28.44 -30.50 -29.71
C THR A 1012 27.63 -29.51 -30.53
N ILE A 1013 27.53 -28.27 -30.05
CA ILE A 1013 26.82 -27.18 -30.72
C ILE A 1013 27.78 -26.06 -31.11
N LYS A 1014 27.45 -25.33 -32.18
CA LYS A 1014 28.18 -24.13 -32.62
C LYS A 1014 27.42 -22.89 -32.19
N LEU A 1015 27.94 -22.17 -31.20
CA LEU A 1015 27.36 -20.90 -30.76
C LEU A 1015 28.18 -19.73 -31.31
N LYS A 1016 27.48 -18.75 -31.89
CA LYS A 1016 28.06 -17.42 -32.14
C LYS A 1016 28.16 -16.72 -30.80
N ILE A 1017 29.38 -16.49 -30.32
CA ILE A 1017 29.61 -15.75 -29.08
C ILE A 1017 30.05 -14.34 -29.46
N SER A 1018 29.32 -13.33 -29.02
CA SER A 1018 29.84 -11.96 -28.91
C SER A 1018 30.93 -11.99 -27.83
N PRO A 1019 32.19 -11.64 -28.12
CA PRO A 1019 33.21 -11.58 -27.08
C PRO A 1019 32.76 -10.64 -25.96
N GLU A 1020 32.88 -11.09 -24.71
CA GLU A 1020 32.64 -10.27 -23.52
C GLU A 1020 33.56 -9.04 -23.57
N GLY A 1021 32.97 -7.83 -23.65
CA GLY A 1021 33.66 -6.59 -23.31
C GLY A 1021 34.37 -5.80 -24.42
N GLU A 1022 34.41 -6.21 -25.68
CA GLU A 1022 35.03 -5.39 -26.74
C GLU A 1022 34.14 -5.28 -27.98
N ARG A 1023 33.94 -4.04 -28.46
CA ARG A 1023 33.28 -3.71 -29.74
C ARG A 1023 34.13 -4.15 -30.95
N SER A 1024 34.53 -5.42 -31.01
CA SER A 1024 35.21 -6.01 -32.15
C SER A 1024 34.21 -6.87 -32.94
N HIS A 1025 34.03 -6.52 -34.22
CA HIS A 1025 33.16 -7.18 -35.20
C HIS A 1025 33.60 -8.62 -35.58
N GLY A 1026 34.14 -9.40 -34.65
CA GLY A 1026 34.58 -10.77 -34.87
C GLY A 1026 33.49 -11.79 -34.52
N ASN A 1027 32.80 -12.32 -35.54
CA ASN A 1027 31.87 -13.45 -35.43
C ASN A 1027 32.59 -14.77 -35.09
N ALA A 1028 33.14 -14.91 -33.88
CA ALA A 1028 33.77 -16.17 -33.46
C ALA A 1028 32.70 -17.20 -33.08
N THR A 1029 32.55 -18.25 -33.89
CA THR A 1029 31.77 -19.45 -33.54
C THR A 1029 32.60 -20.38 -32.67
N LYS A 1030 32.12 -20.69 -31.45
CA LYS A 1030 32.73 -21.67 -30.55
C LYS A 1030 31.96 -22.99 -30.59
N GLU A 1031 32.66 -24.11 -30.77
CA GLU A 1031 32.10 -25.44 -30.56
C GLU A 1031 32.10 -25.76 -29.06
N ILE A 1032 30.95 -26.11 -28.51
CA ILE A 1032 30.77 -26.45 -27.10
C ILE A 1032 30.07 -27.80 -27.01
N LYS A 1033 30.68 -28.75 -26.29
CA LYS A 1033 30.04 -30.03 -25.95
C LYS A 1033 29.13 -29.83 -24.75
N LEU A 1034 27.85 -30.13 -24.88
CA LEU A 1034 26.85 -29.94 -23.84
C LEU A 1034 26.95 -30.99 -22.74
N ASP A 1035 26.88 -30.53 -21.50
CA ASP A 1035 26.86 -31.34 -20.29
C ASP A 1035 26.01 -30.68 -19.20
N ASP A 1036 25.86 -31.36 -18.07
CA ASP A 1036 25.05 -30.91 -16.93
C ASP A 1036 25.50 -29.55 -16.36
N SER A 1037 26.78 -29.19 -16.52
CA SER A 1037 27.36 -27.97 -15.95
C SER A 1037 27.20 -26.75 -16.85
N ASN A 1038 27.15 -26.93 -18.16
CA ASN A 1038 27.14 -25.82 -19.13
C ASN A 1038 25.79 -25.59 -19.82
N ILE A 1039 24.85 -26.53 -19.73
CA ILE A 1039 23.56 -26.47 -20.43
C ILE A 1039 22.78 -25.18 -20.10
N ARG A 1040 22.77 -24.78 -18.83
CA ARG A 1040 22.12 -23.53 -18.36
C ARG A 1040 22.69 -22.31 -19.06
N THR A 1041 24.01 -22.14 -19.01
CA THR A 1041 24.73 -20.99 -19.58
C THR A 1041 24.57 -20.93 -21.10
N VAL A 1042 24.56 -22.09 -21.74
CA VAL A 1042 24.34 -22.23 -23.18
C VAL A 1042 22.93 -21.78 -23.58
N ILE A 1043 21.89 -22.23 -22.86
CA ILE A 1043 20.50 -21.83 -23.12
C ILE A 1043 20.36 -20.32 -22.97
N LEU A 1044 20.87 -19.76 -21.86
CA LEU A 1044 20.87 -18.32 -21.61
C LEU A 1044 21.52 -17.53 -22.77
N LYS A 1045 22.73 -17.93 -23.20
CA LYS A 1045 23.45 -17.24 -24.29
C LYS A 1045 22.78 -17.42 -25.66
N ALA A 1046 22.09 -18.54 -25.90
CA ALA A 1046 21.46 -18.85 -27.18
C ALA A 1046 20.07 -18.21 -27.35
N THR A 1047 19.30 -18.09 -26.27
CA THR A 1047 17.88 -17.73 -26.33
C THR A 1047 17.45 -16.61 -25.38
N GLY A 1048 18.26 -16.27 -24.37
CA GLY A 1048 17.88 -15.32 -23.31
C GLY A 1048 17.03 -15.93 -22.19
N LEU A 1049 16.84 -17.26 -22.19
CA LEU A 1049 16.04 -17.96 -21.19
C LEU A 1049 16.87 -18.32 -19.95
N CYS A 1050 16.41 -17.91 -18.77
CA CYS A 1050 17.05 -18.22 -17.49
C CYS A 1050 16.34 -19.40 -16.83
N ILE A 1051 17.09 -20.46 -16.52
CA ILE A 1051 16.61 -21.68 -15.84
C ILE A 1051 17.58 -22.06 -14.72
N ASN A 1052 17.19 -22.92 -13.79
CA ASN A 1052 18.12 -23.43 -12.78
C ASN A 1052 18.82 -24.71 -13.23
N SER A 1053 20.11 -24.85 -12.89
CA SER A 1053 20.92 -26.01 -13.28
C SER A 1053 20.64 -27.27 -12.46
N GLY A 1054 21.16 -28.41 -12.92
CA GLY A 1054 21.19 -29.65 -12.13
C GLY A 1054 21.98 -29.55 -10.83
N SER A 1055 22.95 -28.63 -10.76
CA SER A 1055 23.68 -28.35 -9.52
C SER A 1055 22.82 -27.64 -8.48
N TRP A 1056 21.90 -26.79 -8.94
CA TRP A 1056 20.94 -26.10 -8.08
C TRP A 1056 19.88 -27.07 -7.54
N THR A 1057 19.32 -27.95 -8.39
CA THR A 1057 18.34 -28.96 -7.94
C THR A 1057 18.97 -30.05 -7.06
N GLY A 1058 20.29 -30.23 -7.15
CA GLY A 1058 21.01 -31.33 -6.50
C GLY A 1058 20.73 -32.70 -7.13
N ILE A 1059 20.06 -32.74 -8.28
CA ILE A 1059 19.78 -33.97 -9.03
C ILE A 1059 20.60 -33.93 -10.33
N PRO A 1060 21.54 -34.87 -10.54
CA PRO A 1060 22.38 -34.89 -11.73
C PRO A 1060 21.58 -34.81 -13.04
N GLY A 1061 21.85 -33.79 -13.84
CA GLY A 1061 21.25 -33.54 -15.14
C GLY A 1061 19.83 -32.94 -15.14
N TYR A 1062 19.16 -32.77 -14.00
CA TYR A 1062 17.78 -32.27 -13.97
C TYR A 1062 17.73 -30.76 -13.69
N CYS A 1063 17.31 -29.98 -14.69
CA CYS A 1063 17.11 -28.53 -14.57
C CYS A 1063 15.70 -28.22 -14.06
N ARG A 1064 15.52 -27.06 -13.43
CA ARG A 1064 14.20 -26.55 -13.01
C ARG A 1064 13.72 -25.42 -13.93
N PHE A 1065 12.43 -25.45 -14.19
CA PHE A 1065 11.66 -24.46 -14.95
C PHE A 1065 10.46 -23.97 -14.11
N SER A 1066 10.37 -22.68 -13.87
CA SER A 1066 9.22 -22.04 -13.22
C SER A 1066 8.11 -21.75 -14.24
N ILE A 1067 6.84 -21.89 -13.85
CA ILE A 1067 5.66 -21.73 -14.74
C ILE A 1067 4.75 -20.55 -14.37
N ALA A 1068 5.02 -19.89 -13.25
CA ALA A 1068 4.22 -18.77 -12.75
C ALA A 1068 4.67 -17.42 -13.34
N LEU A 1069 4.82 -17.33 -14.66
CA LEU A 1069 5.23 -16.13 -15.39
C LEU A 1069 4.03 -15.25 -15.82
N GLU A 1070 4.29 -14.04 -16.30
CA GLU A 1070 3.30 -13.27 -17.07
C GLU A 1070 2.94 -14.03 -18.37
N GLU A 1071 1.75 -13.82 -18.90
CA GLU A 1071 1.20 -14.62 -20.02
C GLU A 1071 2.04 -14.53 -21.30
N ASN A 1072 2.54 -13.35 -21.65
CA ASN A 1072 3.40 -13.20 -22.82
C ASN A 1072 4.79 -13.79 -22.58
N ASP A 1073 5.35 -13.61 -21.38
CA ASP A 1073 6.65 -14.18 -21.05
C ASP A 1073 6.63 -15.71 -20.96
N PHE A 1074 5.53 -16.33 -20.50
CA PHE A 1074 5.36 -17.78 -20.58
C PHE A 1074 5.38 -18.28 -22.02
N LYS A 1075 4.66 -17.61 -22.93
CA LYS A 1075 4.66 -17.98 -24.37
C LYS A 1075 6.05 -17.84 -24.99
N LYS A 1076 6.72 -16.71 -24.77
CA LYS A 1076 8.10 -16.50 -25.23
C LYS A 1076 9.07 -17.53 -24.64
N ALA A 1077 8.85 -17.98 -23.41
CA ALA A 1077 9.67 -19.02 -22.79
C ALA A 1077 9.55 -20.36 -23.55
N LEU A 1078 8.33 -20.75 -23.93
CA LEU A 1078 8.10 -21.93 -24.76
C LEU A 1078 8.79 -21.79 -26.13
N ASP A 1079 8.68 -20.62 -26.76
CA ASP A 1079 9.38 -20.33 -28.04
C ASP A 1079 10.90 -20.42 -27.88
N CYS A 1080 11.45 -19.96 -26.75
CA CYS A 1080 12.88 -20.09 -26.45
C CYS A 1080 13.32 -21.55 -26.32
N ILE A 1081 12.51 -22.42 -25.70
CA ILE A 1081 12.79 -23.86 -25.61
C ILE A 1081 12.80 -24.50 -27.00
N ILE A 1082 11.81 -24.16 -27.84
CA ILE A 1082 11.71 -24.65 -29.23
C ILE A 1082 12.90 -24.16 -30.06
N LYS A 1083 13.23 -22.87 -29.97
CA LYS A 1083 14.40 -22.28 -30.65
C LYS A 1083 15.71 -22.95 -30.23
N PHE A 1084 15.86 -23.28 -28.95
CA PHE A 1084 17.06 -23.97 -28.48
C PHE A 1084 17.17 -25.37 -29.09
N LYS A 1085 16.05 -26.08 -29.22
CA LYS A 1085 16.00 -27.36 -29.93
C LYS A 1085 16.53 -27.22 -31.36
N GLU A 1086 16.07 -26.24 -32.12
CA GLU A 1086 16.52 -25.99 -33.50
C GLU A 1086 18.03 -25.67 -33.58
N VAL A 1087 18.53 -24.87 -32.64
CA VAL A 1087 19.96 -24.50 -32.58
C VAL A 1087 20.84 -25.70 -32.25
N ALA A 1088 20.39 -26.57 -31.34
CA ALA A 1088 21.22 -27.64 -30.80
C ALA A 1088 21.04 -29.00 -31.49
N LEU A 1089 19.86 -29.26 -32.08
CA LEU A 1089 19.50 -30.54 -32.70
C LEU A 1089 19.33 -30.44 -34.23
N GLY A 1090 19.26 -29.24 -34.79
CA GLY A 1090 18.77 -29.01 -36.16
C GLY A 1090 17.26 -29.23 -36.24
#